data_AF-A0AAU4APL1-F1
#
_entry.id   AF-A0AAU4APL1-F1
#
_cell.length_a   1.000
_cell.length_b   1.000
_cell.length_c   1.000
_cell.angle_alpha   90.00
_cell.angle_beta   90.00
_cell.angle_gamma   90.00
#
_symmetry.space_group_name_H-M   'P 1'
#
loop_
_entity.id
_entity.type
_entity.pdbx_description
1 polymer ?
#
loop_
_entity_poly.entity_id
_entity_poly.type
_entity_poly.pdbx_seq_one_letter_code
_entity_poly.pdbx_strand_id
1 'polypeptide(L)'
;METPRESSGSGRTAESADLTRRRFVVAAGAAVAAVGIGASTAEAATGSAVKATDTVKAATTVTGVVNGSDAGKAPKGKWLAGDTHVHDDHSSDGSGPRQTSHQTLPGNLPVGDQIGQGESAGLDFMPLTDHRTYDQVWDPQWKSSKLLLLPGEEANGSPHAIVLGNVDVIVDGANPPGSASFRHVQQSVWDAHAQGAVWSQAHPDDGEYTRADGPNDNASVQGANLVEVLNVASDPDVEVEYAENRWNAGFRFGVAAASDCHFRELWDVDSPGEPTTHVYVADRSVLGILDGFRSGRTTLSQNTAGPFVTVEADVDGDGVFEAMGGDEVVVADRKLSKKATLRVKVKGGKGTSVLVYAAPGRSVGPVATFRPQRANETFEVPLVLKGTDHGWYRVEVRSPGSASGSEADPNLPDQLRAATSPIFVSVGAPADPRPEIALPAADTTDDQATLITGAPGTFTGFSDVAVVGGVTHVVAELHENQASKVVYRRLNAKGRLTKSVTVSGRSATARFPRIVATGDDVWVVWQDEQGKEQPHRPVVLLAHSADGGDSFKAPDKISKGKGRAINPALALIEDKHPLVAWSDNSQGAFDVYAQIIGVDKAAVNLSTAGKATSPGVPTDARSPRYPASLFPVIAVQDGKHAVISWQDDRYDPDPLWTGHTPPAGQPASGGTDPDNWQILASVRKAPNHTWSNPVQVSKVTDRADRHPGLTVDEDGTFVAIWQSGALQSSGANLGLRAARSTDGGTTWTAFEQVAPAPDAMSQLAKLAVDPDGTVRAVWYDSRSTDWRWKIFTATLDPKTGWTPATQVSRQGNNTWPALHQGVVVFTSDRGATRTQRDATQQVFLAKLV
;
A
#
# COMPACT_ATOMS: atom_id res chain seq x y z
N MET A 1 29.28 28.97 -60.08
CA MET A 1 30.74 29.06 -60.25
C MET A 1 31.36 28.28 -59.12
N GLU A 2 32.22 27.34 -59.50
CA GLU A 2 33.26 26.66 -58.71
C GLU A 2 32.88 25.80 -57.49
N THR A 3 32.85 24.49 -57.73
CA THR A 3 33.42 23.46 -56.84
C THR A 3 34.96 23.43 -56.96
N PRO A 4 35.71 22.83 -56.00
CA PRO A 4 36.15 21.44 -56.20
C PRO A 4 36.39 20.54 -54.95
N ARG A 5 36.06 19.24 -55.14
CA ARG A 5 36.75 17.94 -54.84
C ARG A 5 37.25 17.49 -53.43
N GLU A 6 36.68 16.35 -53.04
CA GLU A 6 37.25 15.04 -52.59
C GLU A 6 38.45 14.94 -51.61
N SER A 7 38.31 14.13 -50.54
CA SER A 7 38.89 12.76 -50.48
C SER A 7 38.51 11.98 -49.22
N SER A 8 38.53 10.66 -49.36
CA SER A 8 38.14 9.60 -48.45
C SER A 8 39.17 9.29 -47.35
N GLY A 9 38.69 8.84 -46.19
CA GLY A 9 39.49 8.23 -45.13
C GLY A 9 38.70 7.17 -44.40
N SER A 10 38.88 5.90 -44.80
CA SER A 10 38.32 4.74 -44.14
C SER A 10 39.07 4.45 -42.84
N GLY A 11 38.38 4.53 -41.70
CA GLY A 11 38.86 4.01 -40.42
C GLY A 11 37.81 3.07 -39.84
N ARG A 12 37.91 1.77 -40.14
CA ARG A 12 37.20 0.73 -39.39
C ARG A 12 37.72 0.78 -37.95
N THR A 13 36.88 1.22 -37.02
CA THR A 13 37.02 0.92 -35.60
C THR A 13 35.80 0.09 -35.21
N ALA A 14 36.05 -1.01 -34.51
CA ALA A 14 35.05 -2.00 -34.16
C ALA A 14 34.01 -1.36 -33.23
N GLU A 15 32.75 -1.33 -33.69
CA GLU A 15 31.60 -1.08 -32.82
C GLU A 15 31.49 -2.25 -31.83
N SER A 16 31.82 -1.99 -30.57
CA SER A 16 31.35 -2.80 -29.45
C SER A 16 29.87 -2.48 -29.23
N ALA A 17 29.05 -3.53 -29.19
CA ALA A 17 27.60 -3.48 -29.07
C ALA A 17 27.13 -2.61 -27.88
N ASP A 18 26.32 -1.61 -28.21
CA ASP A 18 25.60 -0.75 -27.28
C ASP A 18 24.15 -1.25 -27.23
N LEU A 19 23.79 -1.90 -26.11
CA LEU A 19 22.48 -2.49 -25.84
C LEU A 19 21.76 -1.57 -24.84
N THR A 20 20.95 -0.64 -25.34
CA THR A 20 19.99 0.15 -24.53
C THR A 20 18.62 0.21 -25.24
N ARG A 21 17.58 0.50 -24.44
CA ARG A 21 16.11 0.59 -24.67
C ARG A 21 15.60 0.93 -26.09
N ARG A 22 16.42 1.51 -26.97
CA ARG A 22 16.05 1.95 -28.33
C ARG A 22 16.18 0.89 -29.45
N ARG A 23 16.69 -0.33 -29.19
CA ARG A 23 16.78 -1.37 -30.24
C ARG A 23 16.36 -2.76 -29.75
N PHE A 24 15.07 -2.93 -29.48
CA PHE A 24 14.44 -4.24 -29.24
C PHE A 24 14.32 -5.15 -30.49
N VAL A 25 15.07 -4.86 -31.56
CA VAL A 25 15.01 -5.64 -32.81
C VAL A 25 16.32 -6.38 -32.99
N VAL A 26 16.23 -7.72 -33.00
CA VAL A 26 17.24 -8.72 -33.37
C VAL A 26 18.06 -9.31 -32.20
N ALA A 27 17.55 -10.39 -31.58
CA ALA A 27 18.15 -11.74 -31.60
C ALA A 27 17.66 -12.62 -30.43
N ALA A 28 16.75 -13.56 -30.69
CA ALA A 28 16.44 -14.66 -29.78
C ALA A 28 16.71 -16.00 -30.47
N GLY A 29 17.58 -16.84 -29.88
CA GLY A 29 17.96 -18.14 -30.43
C GLY A 29 18.74 -19.03 -29.46
N ALA A 30 17.99 -19.77 -28.63
CA ALA A 30 18.23 -21.11 -28.06
C ALA A 30 19.53 -21.47 -27.30
N ALA A 31 19.37 -21.97 -26.06
CA ALA A 31 19.80 -23.31 -25.62
C ALA A 31 19.40 -23.64 -24.16
N VAL A 32 19.41 -24.94 -23.83
CA VAL A 32 18.69 -25.64 -22.74
C VAL A 32 19.68 -26.42 -21.83
N ALA A 33 19.28 -26.60 -20.56
CA ALA A 33 19.69 -27.62 -19.55
C ALA A 33 21.10 -27.49 -18.89
N ALA A 34 21.36 -27.93 -17.65
CA ALA A 34 20.75 -28.95 -16.81
C ALA A 34 21.03 -28.73 -15.30
N VAL A 35 20.16 -29.33 -14.50
CA VAL A 35 20.01 -29.31 -13.04
C VAL A 35 21.09 -30.12 -12.30
N GLY A 36 21.42 -29.72 -11.07
CA GLY A 36 22.11 -30.54 -10.07
C GLY A 36 21.58 -30.30 -8.66
N ILE A 37 20.85 -31.27 -8.11
CA ILE A 37 20.21 -31.27 -6.78
C ILE A 37 21.19 -31.77 -5.70
N GLY A 38 21.20 -31.13 -4.53
CA GLY A 38 21.83 -31.65 -3.31
C GLY A 38 21.06 -31.22 -2.07
N ALA A 39 20.26 -32.12 -1.51
CA ALA A 39 19.52 -31.93 -0.27
C ALA A 39 20.34 -32.35 0.95
N SER A 40 20.21 -31.64 2.07
CA SER A 40 20.49 -32.21 3.41
C SER A 40 19.61 -31.57 4.47
N THR A 41 19.20 -32.42 5.40
CA THR A 41 18.04 -32.36 6.28
C THR A 41 18.28 -31.65 7.62
N ALA A 42 17.17 -31.16 8.16
CA ALA A 42 17.00 -30.51 9.46
C ALA A 42 17.19 -31.45 10.67
N GLU A 43 17.51 -30.85 11.82
CA GLU A 43 17.13 -31.39 13.12
C GLU A 43 16.50 -30.29 13.98
N ALA A 44 15.36 -30.65 14.55
CA ALA A 44 14.54 -29.85 15.44
C ALA A 44 14.98 -30.06 16.90
N ALA A 45 14.90 -29.01 17.72
CA ALA A 45 14.94 -29.14 19.17
C ALA A 45 13.78 -28.36 19.81
N THR A 46 12.98 -29.14 20.52
CA THR A 46 11.76 -28.83 21.28
C THR A 46 12.05 -28.07 22.58
N GLY A 47 11.15 -27.19 23.03
CA GLY A 47 11.25 -26.58 24.36
C GLY A 47 10.04 -25.73 24.76
N SER A 48 9.28 -26.22 25.74
CA SER A 48 7.96 -25.76 26.18
C SER A 48 7.91 -24.46 27.00
N ALA A 49 6.83 -23.69 26.75
CA ALA A 49 5.93 -22.94 27.66
C ALA A 49 6.37 -22.51 29.07
N VAL A 50 6.26 -21.20 29.38
CA VAL A 50 5.73 -20.66 30.67
C VAL A 50 5.02 -19.31 30.47
N LYS A 51 4.02 -19.09 31.33
CA LYS A 51 2.96 -18.09 31.50
C LYS A 51 3.32 -16.60 31.61
N ALA A 52 2.30 -15.81 31.30
CA ALA A 52 2.15 -14.36 31.35
C ALA A 52 2.08 -13.72 32.75
N THR A 53 2.49 -12.44 32.82
CA THR A 53 1.95 -11.42 33.73
C THR A 53 2.08 -10.03 33.09
N ASP A 54 0.94 -9.31 33.07
CA ASP A 54 0.73 -7.98 32.52
C ASP A 54 1.46 -6.86 33.27
N THR A 55 2.24 -6.09 32.52
CA THR A 55 2.43 -4.65 32.72
C THR A 55 2.62 -4.06 31.33
N VAL A 56 1.68 -3.24 30.85
CA VAL A 56 1.84 -2.49 29.60
C VAL A 56 2.94 -1.45 29.83
N LYS A 57 4.18 -1.85 29.57
CA LYS A 57 5.26 -0.93 29.22
C LYS A 57 4.91 -0.33 27.87
N ALA A 58 5.25 0.95 27.68
CA ALA A 58 5.18 1.62 26.39
C ALA A 58 5.69 0.66 25.30
N ALA A 59 4.84 0.38 24.31
CA ALA A 59 5.23 -0.39 23.15
C ALA A 59 6.53 0.21 22.62
N THR A 60 7.50 -0.65 22.31
CA THR A 60 8.74 -0.22 21.68
C THR A 60 8.37 0.32 20.31
N THR A 61 8.18 1.63 20.23
CA THR A 61 7.77 2.34 19.02
C THR A 61 8.87 2.15 17.99
N VAL A 62 8.53 1.57 16.84
CA VAL A 62 9.42 1.51 15.67
C VAL A 62 9.23 2.83 14.91
N THR A 63 9.59 3.95 15.54
CA THR A 63 9.47 5.29 14.92
C THR A 63 10.73 5.69 14.16
N GLY A 64 11.72 4.82 14.06
CA GLY A 64 13.06 5.16 13.54
C GLY A 64 13.75 6.27 14.36
N VAL A 65 13.15 6.78 15.43
CA VAL A 65 13.73 7.81 16.30
C VAL A 65 14.35 7.13 17.52
N VAL A 66 15.64 7.39 17.75
CA VAL A 66 16.40 6.83 18.87
C VAL A 66 16.86 7.95 19.79
N ASN A 67 16.64 7.83 21.10
CA ASN A 67 17.18 8.78 22.09
C ASN A 67 18.66 8.48 22.35
N GLY A 68 19.55 9.42 22.06
CA GLY A 68 20.99 9.24 22.16
C GLY A 68 21.59 9.27 23.57
N SER A 69 20.75 9.27 24.63
CA SER A 69 21.19 9.23 26.04
C SER A 69 20.83 7.92 26.76
N ASP A 70 20.05 7.05 26.13
CA ASP A 70 19.61 5.80 26.73
C ASP A 70 20.62 4.69 26.39
N ALA A 71 21.08 3.96 27.41
CA ALA A 71 21.87 2.73 27.22
C ALA A 71 21.00 1.67 26.52
N GLY A 72 20.97 1.75 25.20
CA GLY A 72 20.16 0.94 24.32
C GLY A 72 20.75 -0.45 24.13
N LYS A 73 20.02 -1.29 23.40
CA LYS A 73 20.58 -2.53 22.87
C LYS A 73 20.71 -2.35 21.37
N ALA A 74 21.78 -2.89 20.78
CA ALA A 74 21.90 -2.97 19.33
C ALA A 74 20.61 -3.56 18.71
N PRO A 75 20.15 -3.03 17.55
CA PRO A 75 18.97 -3.54 16.87
C PRO A 75 19.07 -5.05 16.63
N LYS A 76 17.97 -5.77 16.79
CA LYS A 76 17.87 -7.21 16.50
C LYS A 76 16.94 -7.44 15.30
N GLY A 77 17.36 -8.31 14.40
CA GLY A 77 16.67 -8.52 13.13
C GLY A 77 17.58 -9.13 12.07
N LYS A 78 17.14 -9.05 10.82
CA LYS A 78 17.84 -9.57 9.64
C LYS A 78 17.57 -8.70 8.43
N TRP A 79 18.46 -8.76 7.46
CA TRP A 79 18.28 -8.15 6.16
C TRP A 79 17.55 -9.12 5.24
N LEU A 80 16.49 -8.64 4.60
CA LEU A 80 15.80 -9.34 3.51
C LEU A 80 16.12 -8.64 2.21
N ALA A 81 16.43 -9.40 1.17
CA ALA A 81 16.70 -8.87 -0.17
C ALA A 81 15.41 -8.85 -1.00
N GLY A 82 15.15 -7.79 -1.75
CA GLY A 82 13.97 -7.73 -2.61
C GLY A 82 14.06 -6.61 -3.62
N ASP A 83 12.94 -6.42 -4.30
CA ASP A 83 12.71 -5.30 -5.20
C ASP A 83 11.55 -4.47 -4.66
N THR A 84 11.47 -3.21 -5.08
CA THR A 84 10.36 -2.31 -4.76
C THR A 84 9.56 -1.89 -5.99
N HIS A 85 10.08 -2.05 -7.20
CA HIS A 85 9.49 -1.49 -8.42
C HIS A 85 9.62 -2.51 -9.56
N VAL A 86 8.52 -3.21 -9.85
CA VAL A 86 8.49 -4.32 -10.80
C VAL A 86 7.16 -4.32 -11.54
N HIS A 87 7.19 -4.43 -12.86
CA HIS A 87 6.00 -4.37 -13.71
C HIS A 87 5.67 -5.71 -14.35
N ASP A 88 4.42 -5.84 -14.78
CA ASP A 88 3.96 -6.91 -15.65
C ASP A 88 2.87 -6.40 -16.63
N ASP A 89 2.28 -7.28 -17.43
CA ASP A 89 1.32 -6.87 -18.45
C ASP A 89 0.01 -6.24 -17.93
N HIS A 90 -0.19 -6.07 -16.61
CA HIS A 90 -1.28 -5.29 -16.02
C HIS A 90 -1.18 -3.80 -16.35
N SER A 91 0.03 -3.27 -16.54
CA SER A 91 0.26 -1.93 -17.09
C SER A 91 0.51 -1.97 -18.60
N SER A 92 0.29 -0.82 -19.25
CA SER A 92 0.43 -0.68 -20.70
C SER A 92 1.85 -1.05 -21.19
N ASP A 93 2.86 -0.73 -20.40
CA ASP A 93 4.26 -0.81 -20.75
C ASP A 93 5.01 -1.97 -20.10
N GLY A 94 4.37 -2.76 -19.24
CA GLY A 94 4.97 -3.91 -18.59
C GLY A 94 5.28 -5.11 -19.50
N SER A 95 5.38 -4.91 -20.83
CA SER A 95 6.09 -5.84 -21.71
C SER A 95 6.59 -5.19 -23.01
N GLY A 96 7.68 -5.74 -23.56
CA GLY A 96 8.36 -5.21 -24.75
C GLY A 96 7.46 -5.13 -25.99
N PRO A 97 6.72 -6.20 -26.35
CA PRO A 97 5.79 -6.15 -27.47
C PRO A 97 4.73 -5.05 -27.32
N ARG A 98 4.19 -4.84 -26.11
CA ARG A 98 3.12 -3.86 -25.89
C ARG A 98 3.64 -2.44 -25.86
N GLN A 99 4.76 -2.17 -25.18
CA GLN A 99 5.34 -0.84 -25.15
C GLN A 99 5.74 -0.38 -26.56
N THR A 100 6.41 -1.24 -27.34
CA THR A 100 6.90 -0.90 -28.68
C THR A 100 5.80 -0.79 -29.75
N SER A 101 4.64 -1.41 -29.52
CA SER A 101 3.51 -1.40 -30.47
C SER A 101 2.36 -0.48 -30.05
N HIS A 102 2.54 0.29 -28.97
CA HIS A 102 1.47 1.10 -28.38
C HIS A 102 0.20 0.27 -28.12
N GLN A 103 0.35 -0.82 -27.37
CA GLN A 103 -0.72 -1.74 -26.95
C GLN A 103 -1.32 -2.64 -28.04
N THR A 104 -0.83 -2.58 -29.29
CA THR A 104 -1.47 -3.32 -30.40
C THR A 104 -1.04 -4.77 -30.55
N LEU A 105 0.07 -5.18 -29.92
CA LEU A 105 0.54 -6.57 -29.88
C LEU A 105 0.15 -7.27 -28.56
N PRO A 106 0.09 -8.63 -28.56
CA PRO A 106 -0.07 -9.43 -27.35
C PRO A 106 0.98 -9.14 -26.28
N GLY A 107 0.58 -9.29 -25.00
CA GLY A 107 1.52 -9.28 -23.88
C GLY A 107 2.31 -10.58 -23.78
N ASN A 108 3.48 -10.55 -23.15
CA ASN A 108 4.31 -11.74 -22.94
C ASN A 108 4.95 -11.85 -21.54
N LEU A 109 4.57 -10.96 -20.61
CA LEU A 109 5.04 -10.93 -19.24
C LEU A 109 3.86 -11.08 -18.26
N PRO A 110 3.39 -12.31 -18.03
CA PRO A 110 2.34 -12.57 -17.05
C PRO A 110 2.89 -12.48 -15.61
N VAL A 111 2.02 -12.12 -14.65
CA VAL A 111 2.28 -12.08 -13.19
C VAL A 111 3.12 -13.27 -12.70
N GLY A 112 2.77 -14.49 -13.13
CA GLY A 112 3.44 -15.71 -12.69
C GLY A 112 4.89 -15.84 -13.15
N ASP A 113 5.23 -15.30 -14.32
CA ASP A 113 6.60 -15.33 -14.85
C ASP A 113 7.47 -14.34 -14.07
N GLN A 114 6.96 -13.15 -13.76
CA GLN A 114 7.69 -12.13 -13.02
C GLN A 114 7.94 -12.56 -11.57
N ILE A 115 6.93 -13.14 -10.89
CA ILE A 115 7.09 -13.78 -9.57
C ILE A 115 8.10 -14.93 -9.66
N GLY A 116 8.02 -15.77 -10.69
CA GLY A 116 8.96 -16.88 -10.91
C GLY A 116 10.41 -16.41 -11.12
N GLN A 117 10.59 -15.27 -11.78
CA GLN A 117 11.90 -14.66 -11.95
C GLN A 117 12.43 -14.10 -10.63
N GLY A 118 11.62 -13.40 -9.83
CA GLY A 118 12.00 -12.97 -8.48
C GLY A 118 12.38 -14.15 -7.57
N GLU A 119 11.68 -15.28 -7.66
CA GLU A 119 12.06 -16.51 -6.96
C GLU A 119 13.41 -17.06 -7.43
N SER A 120 13.71 -16.95 -8.72
CA SER A 120 14.95 -17.45 -9.33
C SER A 120 16.15 -16.55 -9.02
N ALA A 121 15.92 -15.23 -8.90
CA ALA A 121 16.88 -14.24 -8.44
C ALA A 121 17.20 -14.35 -6.93
N GLY A 122 16.44 -15.16 -6.20
CA GLY A 122 16.67 -15.42 -4.77
C GLY A 122 16.16 -14.31 -3.86
N LEU A 123 15.15 -13.56 -4.29
CA LEU A 123 14.53 -12.52 -3.47
C LEU A 123 13.77 -13.12 -2.27
N ASP A 124 13.65 -12.33 -1.20
CA ASP A 124 12.81 -12.61 -0.05
C ASP A 124 11.40 -12.05 -0.20
N PHE A 125 11.28 -10.91 -0.89
CA PHE A 125 10.03 -10.21 -1.09
C PHE A 125 10.00 -9.50 -2.43
N MET A 126 8.79 -9.28 -2.95
CA MET A 126 8.59 -8.57 -4.20
C MET A 126 7.14 -8.02 -4.26
N PRO A 127 6.95 -6.72 -4.49
CA PRO A 127 5.68 -6.18 -4.95
C PRO A 127 5.55 -6.33 -6.47
N LEU A 128 4.36 -6.08 -6.99
CA LEU A 128 4.14 -5.73 -8.40
C LEU A 128 3.50 -4.34 -8.39
N THR A 129 4.08 -3.41 -9.13
CA THR A 129 3.83 -1.97 -9.02
C THR A 129 3.51 -1.38 -10.38
N ASP A 130 2.54 -1.98 -11.06
CA ASP A 130 2.09 -1.55 -12.37
C ASP A 130 1.52 -0.13 -12.35
N HIS A 131 1.71 0.59 -13.46
CA HIS A 131 1.24 1.96 -13.63
C HIS A 131 -0.26 2.13 -13.36
N ARG A 132 -0.57 2.90 -12.32
CA ARG A 132 -1.89 3.42 -11.95
C ARG A 132 -2.95 2.34 -11.82
N THR A 133 -2.54 1.13 -11.45
CA THR A 133 -3.43 0.00 -11.20
C THR A 133 -3.00 -0.81 -9.98
N TYR A 134 -4.02 -1.36 -9.32
CA TYR A 134 -3.89 -2.27 -8.18
C TYR A 134 -4.37 -3.69 -8.55
N ASP A 135 -4.91 -3.88 -9.76
CA ASP A 135 -5.68 -5.06 -10.11
C ASP A 135 -4.85 -6.34 -10.31
N GLN A 136 -3.52 -6.21 -10.47
CA GLN A 136 -2.57 -7.32 -10.50
C GLN A 136 -2.62 -8.20 -9.25
N VAL A 137 -3.01 -7.63 -8.09
CA VAL A 137 -3.18 -8.41 -6.87
C VAL A 137 -4.38 -9.34 -6.93
N TRP A 138 -5.32 -9.15 -7.87
CA TRP A 138 -6.50 -9.99 -8.06
C TRP A 138 -6.26 -11.16 -9.02
N ASP A 139 -5.17 -11.12 -9.79
CA ASP A 139 -4.82 -12.18 -10.74
C ASP A 139 -4.63 -13.54 -10.02
N PRO A 140 -5.15 -14.66 -10.55
CA PRO A 140 -4.98 -16.00 -9.97
C PRO A 140 -3.53 -16.53 -9.91
N GLN A 141 -2.62 -15.89 -10.64
CA GLN A 141 -1.18 -16.14 -10.63
C GLN A 141 -0.43 -15.36 -9.54
N TRP A 142 -1.07 -14.37 -8.90
CA TRP A 142 -0.49 -13.66 -7.74
C TRP A 142 -0.37 -14.59 -6.54
N LYS A 143 0.69 -15.40 -6.51
CA LYS A 143 0.98 -16.37 -5.45
C LYS A 143 2.45 -16.78 -5.50
N SER A 144 3.07 -16.87 -4.33
CA SER A 144 4.38 -17.49 -4.17
C SER A 144 4.43 -18.26 -2.86
N SER A 145 5.18 -19.36 -2.84
CA SER A 145 5.50 -20.07 -1.59
C SER A 145 6.89 -19.75 -1.05
N LYS A 146 7.63 -18.88 -1.75
CA LYS A 146 9.02 -18.51 -1.45
C LYS A 146 9.17 -17.01 -1.14
N LEU A 147 8.57 -16.15 -1.97
CA LEU A 147 8.53 -14.70 -1.80
C LEU A 147 7.43 -14.28 -0.84
N LEU A 148 7.69 -13.27 -0.02
CA LEU A 148 6.64 -12.47 0.58
C LEU A 148 6.14 -11.54 -0.52
N LEU A 149 4.90 -11.73 -0.97
CA LEU A 149 4.33 -10.82 -1.96
C LEU A 149 3.74 -9.62 -1.22
N LEU A 150 4.04 -8.42 -1.70
CA LEU A 150 3.41 -7.21 -1.21
C LEU A 150 2.43 -6.73 -2.28
N PRO A 151 1.22 -6.29 -1.91
CA PRO A 151 0.48 -5.39 -2.78
C PRO A 151 1.35 -4.17 -3.12
N GLY A 152 1.23 -3.69 -4.35
CA GLY A 152 1.94 -2.49 -4.77
C GLY A 152 1.20 -1.78 -5.90
N GLU A 153 1.64 -0.58 -6.21
CA GLU A 153 1.12 0.27 -7.30
C GLU A 153 2.20 1.30 -7.63
N GLU A 154 2.43 1.59 -8.92
CA GLU A 154 3.07 2.85 -9.31
C GLU A 154 1.98 3.90 -9.54
N ALA A 155 1.73 4.69 -8.50
CA ALA A 155 0.63 5.62 -8.41
C ALA A 155 0.93 6.95 -9.10
N ASN A 156 -0.15 7.71 -9.33
CA ASN A 156 -0.21 9.04 -9.95
C ASN A 156 0.17 9.07 -11.45
N GLY A 157 -0.25 10.16 -12.12
CA GLY A 157 0.09 10.42 -13.52
C GLY A 157 1.49 11.01 -13.72
N SER A 158 1.81 12.06 -12.97
CA SER A 158 3.14 12.66 -12.87
C SER A 158 3.15 13.61 -11.66
N PRO A 159 4.17 13.55 -10.79
CA PRO A 159 5.25 12.57 -10.79
C PRO A 159 4.73 11.17 -10.39
N HIS A 160 5.37 10.13 -10.89
CA HIS A 160 5.10 8.76 -10.46
C HIS A 160 5.62 8.51 -9.04
N ALA A 161 4.98 7.59 -8.32
CA ALA A 161 5.44 7.16 -7.02
C ALA A 161 5.09 5.71 -6.75
N ILE A 162 5.94 5.02 -6.00
CA ILE A 162 5.72 3.63 -5.63
C ILE A 162 5.02 3.54 -4.28
N VAL A 163 3.93 2.79 -4.26
CA VAL A 163 3.15 2.50 -3.06
C VAL A 163 3.34 1.04 -2.71
N LEU A 164 3.73 0.74 -1.47
CA LEU A 164 3.98 -0.63 -1.02
C LEU A 164 3.07 -1.00 0.15
N GLY A 165 2.37 -2.12 0.02
CA GLY A 165 1.49 -2.67 1.04
C GLY A 165 0.12 -1.97 1.17
N ASN A 166 -0.28 -1.20 0.16
CA ASN A 166 -1.62 -0.64 0.09
C ASN A 166 -2.70 -1.73 0.05
N VAL A 167 -3.87 -1.39 0.58
CA VAL A 167 -5.01 -2.31 0.71
C VAL A 167 -6.05 -2.11 -0.39
N ASP A 168 -5.91 -1.00 -1.12
CA ASP A 168 -6.73 -0.54 -2.22
C ASP A 168 -5.91 0.44 -3.07
N VAL A 169 -6.44 0.86 -4.21
CA VAL A 169 -5.79 1.83 -5.10
C VAL A 169 -5.48 3.16 -4.38
N ILE A 170 -4.44 3.86 -4.81
CA ILE A 170 -4.24 5.27 -4.48
C ILE A 170 -4.84 6.15 -5.57
N VAL A 171 -5.85 6.93 -5.20
CA VAL A 171 -6.57 7.77 -6.16
C VAL A 171 -5.83 9.09 -6.39
N ASP A 172 -5.43 9.32 -7.64
CA ASP A 172 -4.84 10.57 -8.09
C ASP A 172 -5.89 11.54 -8.66
N GLY A 173 -6.30 12.51 -7.83
CA GLY A 173 -7.32 13.49 -8.15
C GLY A 173 -6.86 14.68 -8.99
N ALA A 174 -7.82 15.42 -9.52
CA ALA A 174 -7.53 16.69 -10.17
C ALA A 174 -7.25 17.78 -9.14
N ASN A 175 -6.18 18.56 -9.34
CA ASN A 175 -5.94 19.77 -8.58
C ASN A 175 -7.00 20.85 -8.88
N PRO A 176 -7.63 21.44 -7.85
CA PRO A 176 -8.51 22.59 -8.04
C PRO A 176 -7.78 23.79 -8.65
N PRO A 177 -8.47 24.61 -9.45
CA PRO A 177 -7.86 25.78 -10.08
C PRO A 177 -7.14 26.67 -9.05
N GLY A 178 -5.84 26.92 -9.29
CA GLY A 178 -5.02 27.78 -8.45
C GLY A 178 -4.41 27.12 -7.21
N SER A 179 -4.56 25.81 -6.99
CA SER A 179 -3.79 25.11 -5.95
C SER A 179 -2.33 24.87 -6.37
N ALA A 180 -1.46 24.64 -5.40
CA ALA A 180 -0.10 24.17 -5.67
C ALA A 180 -0.13 22.86 -6.47
N SER A 181 0.84 22.69 -7.39
CA SER A 181 0.87 21.52 -8.29
C SER A 181 0.98 20.20 -7.53
N PHE A 182 1.63 20.16 -6.37
CA PHE A 182 1.85 18.94 -5.61
C PHE A 182 0.69 18.55 -4.66
N ARG A 183 -0.41 19.32 -4.63
CA ARG A 183 -1.51 19.07 -3.68
C ARG A 183 -2.07 17.64 -3.82
N HIS A 184 -2.37 17.20 -5.04
CA HIS A 184 -2.85 15.84 -5.30
C HIS A 184 -1.87 14.78 -4.80
N VAL A 185 -0.55 14.92 -5.08
CA VAL A 185 0.48 14.02 -4.55
C VAL A 185 0.48 13.99 -3.02
N GLN A 186 0.37 15.15 -2.36
CA GLN A 186 0.29 15.20 -0.91
C GLN A 186 -0.95 14.49 -0.35
N GLN A 187 -2.09 14.55 -1.05
CA GLN A 187 -3.30 13.82 -0.70
C GLN A 187 -3.13 12.30 -0.88
N SER A 188 -2.40 11.88 -1.92
CA SER A 188 -2.00 10.49 -2.15
C SER A 188 -1.11 9.96 -1.02
N VAL A 189 -0.12 10.74 -0.55
CA VAL A 189 0.73 10.37 0.60
C VAL A 189 -0.12 10.14 1.85
N TRP A 190 -1.05 11.06 2.15
CA TRP A 190 -1.93 10.92 3.31
C TRP A 190 -2.89 9.74 3.20
N ASP A 191 -3.37 9.43 2.00
CA ASP A 191 -4.23 8.26 1.78
C ASP A 191 -3.43 6.96 1.92
N ALA A 192 -2.22 6.88 1.33
CA ALA A 192 -1.31 5.74 1.49
C ALA A 192 -1.00 5.47 2.97
N HIS A 193 -0.69 6.49 3.77
CA HIS A 193 -0.47 6.32 5.21
C HIS A 193 -1.74 5.91 5.97
N ALA A 194 -2.91 6.40 5.56
CA ALA A 194 -4.19 5.97 6.13
C ALA A 194 -4.51 4.49 5.81
N GLN A 195 -3.95 3.94 4.73
CA GLN A 195 -4.00 2.51 4.43
C GLN A 195 -2.95 1.69 5.20
N GLY A 196 -2.05 2.36 5.92
CA GLY A 196 -0.87 1.73 6.51
C GLY A 196 0.14 1.30 5.44
N ALA A 197 0.13 1.91 4.25
CA ALA A 197 1.11 1.66 3.20
C ALA A 197 2.39 2.48 3.40
N VAL A 198 3.38 2.19 2.57
CA VAL A 198 4.63 2.95 2.42
C VAL A 198 4.55 3.75 1.14
N TRP A 199 4.93 5.04 1.21
CA TRP A 199 5.11 5.89 0.05
C TRP A 199 6.60 6.02 -0.29
N SER A 200 6.96 5.71 -1.54
CA SER A 200 8.31 5.85 -2.08
C SER A 200 8.28 6.75 -3.31
N GLN A 201 9.13 7.77 -3.35
CA GLN A 201 9.30 8.56 -4.56
C GLN A 201 10.02 7.72 -5.62
N ALA A 202 9.39 7.54 -6.79
CA ALA A 202 10.02 6.89 -7.94
C ALA A 202 11.02 7.85 -8.57
N HIS A 203 12.18 7.33 -9.00
CA HIS A 203 13.26 8.04 -9.74
C HIS A 203 13.05 9.56 -9.91
N PRO A 204 13.40 10.38 -8.87
CA PRO A 204 12.97 11.78 -8.75
C PRO A 204 13.56 12.74 -9.80
N ASP A 205 14.49 12.25 -10.61
CA ASP A 205 15.05 12.94 -11.78
C ASP A 205 14.05 13.11 -12.94
N ASP A 206 12.89 12.43 -12.90
CA ASP A 206 11.80 12.55 -13.89
C ASP A 206 10.49 13.18 -13.33
N GLY A 207 10.57 13.97 -12.26
CA GLY A 207 9.34 14.54 -11.68
C GLY A 207 9.52 15.66 -10.67
N GLU A 208 10.60 15.63 -9.90
CA GLU A 208 10.82 16.51 -8.75
C GLU A 208 12.06 17.38 -8.90
N TYR A 209 13.05 16.93 -9.66
CA TYR A 209 14.39 17.50 -9.59
C TYR A 209 15.13 17.42 -10.92
N THR A 210 15.81 18.52 -11.27
CA THR A 210 16.88 18.48 -12.28
C THR A 210 18.12 19.17 -11.73
N ARG A 211 19.30 18.82 -12.25
CA ARG A 211 20.54 19.51 -11.86
C ARG A 211 20.55 20.99 -12.24
N ALA A 212 19.84 21.34 -13.31
CA ALA A 212 19.80 22.71 -13.85
C ALA A 212 18.91 23.63 -13.01
N ASP A 213 17.74 23.13 -12.61
CA ASP A 213 16.69 23.95 -11.97
C ASP A 213 16.61 23.68 -10.45
N GLY A 214 17.14 22.55 -10.00
CA GLY A 214 17.00 22.08 -8.63
C GLY A 214 15.60 21.50 -8.35
N PRO A 215 15.17 21.49 -7.07
CA PRO A 215 13.85 21.00 -6.68
C PRO A 215 12.73 21.89 -7.23
N ASN A 216 11.70 21.28 -7.83
CA ASN A 216 10.48 21.96 -8.27
C ASN A 216 9.37 21.91 -7.19
N ASP A 217 8.17 22.37 -7.51
CA ASP A 217 7.03 22.37 -6.58
C ASP A 217 6.68 20.97 -6.03
N ASN A 218 6.84 19.90 -6.84
CA ASN A 218 6.58 18.52 -6.40
C ASN A 218 7.57 18.04 -5.34
N ALA A 219 8.79 18.61 -5.30
CA ALA A 219 9.76 18.33 -4.26
C ALA A 219 9.37 18.89 -2.86
N SER A 220 8.23 19.60 -2.77
CA SER A 220 7.66 20.08 -1.50
C SER A 220 6.82 19.03 -0.75
N VAL A 221 6.53 17.88 -1.36
CA VAL A 221 5.75 16.79 -0.76
C VAL A 221 6.39 16.31 0.55
N GLN A 222 5.59 16.20 1.60
CA GLN A 222 6.03 15.73 2.91
C GLN A 222 5.45 14.36 3.23
N GLY A 223 6.23 13.54 3.94
CA GLY A 223 5.79 12.23 4.44
C GLY A 223 6.31 11.02 3.65
N ALA A 224 7.14 11.22 2.61
CA ALA A 224 7.80 10.11 1.93
C ALA A 224 8.57 9.23 2.93
N ASN A 225 8.42 7.91 2.79
CA ASN A 225 9.13 6.94 3.61
C ASN A 225 10.47 6.55 2.98
N LEU A 226 10.48 6.43 1.65
CA LEU A 226 11.60 6.06 0.81
C LEU A 226 11.71 6.99 -0.41
N VAL A 227 12.87 7.00 -1.04
CA VAL A 227 13.16 7.62 -2.34
C VAL A 227 14.08 6.69 -3.10
N GLU A 228 13.77 6.42 -4.37
CA GLU A 228 14.68 5.68 -5.25
C GLU A 228 15.93 6.51 -5.56
N VAL A 229 17.09 5.90 -5.35
CA VAL A 229 18.40 6.54 -5.63
C VAL A 229 19.37 5.61 -6.39
N LEU A 230 18.86 4.45 -6.79
CA LEU A 230 19.54 3.48 -7.62
C LEU A 230 18.46 2.71 -8.40
N ASN A 231 18.12 3.24 -9.57
CA ASN A 231 17.19 2.60 -10.50
C ASN A 231 17.90 2.30 -11.82
N VAL A 232 17.63 1.13 -12.42
CA VAL A 232 18.29 0.72 -13.67
C VAL A 232 17.91 1.63 -14.85
N ALA A 233 16.75 2.29 -14.79
CA ALA A 233 16.18 3.07 -15.86
C ALA A 233 16.60 4.56 -15.85
N SER A 234 17.21 5.07 -14.77
CA SER A 234 17.43 6.51 -14.53
C SER A 234 18.92 6.88 -14.34
N ASP A 235 19.21 8.09 -13.81
CA ASP A 235 20.54 8.53 -13.37
C ASP A 235 20.68 8.54 -11.83
N PRO A 236 21.26 7.48 -11.22
CA PRO A 236 21.46 7.39 -9.78
C PRO A 236 22.26 8.55 -9.15
N ASP A 237 23.13 9.23 -9.91
CA ASP A 237 23.89 10.34 -9.35
C ASP A 237 23.03 11.62 -9.20
N VAL A 238 22.02 11.82 -10.05
CA VAL A 238 21.03 12.91 -9.94
C VAL A 238 20.03 12.61 -8.81
N GLU A 239 19.56 11.38 -8.71
CA GLU A 239 18.65 10.96 -7.63
C GLU A 239 19.29 11.11 -6.24
N VAL A 240 20.58 10.76 -6.11
CA VAL A 240 21.33 11.00 -4.87
C VAL A 240 21.46 12.50 -4.58
N GLU A 241 21.63 13.35 -5.58
CA GLU A 241 21.68 14.80 -5.39
C GLU A 241 20.34 15.36 -4.87
N TYR A 242 19.22 14.87 -5.40
CA TYR A 242 17.90 15.16 -4.85
C TYR A 242 17.81 14.72 -3.37
N ALA A 243 18.18 13.47 -3.07
CA ALA A 243 18.09 12.92 -1.73
C ALA A 243 18.92 13.74 -0.71
N GLU A 244 20.18 14.05 -1.04
CA GLU A 244 21.04 14.88 -0.20
C GLU A 244 20.47 16.29 0.00
N ASN A 245 19.95 16.89 -1.06
CA ASN A 245 19.32 18.20 -1.03
C ASN A 245 18.11 18.21 -0.06
N ARG A 246 17.20 17.22 -0.17
CA ARG A 246 16.05 17.10 0.73
C ARG A 246 16.46 16.79 2.18
N TRP A 247 17.44 15.91 2.40
CA TRP A 247 17.93 15.63 3.76
C TRP A 247 18.53 16.87 4.45
N ASN A 248 19.25 17.71 3.69
CA ASN A 248 19.75 19.00 4.16
C ASN A 248 18.61 19.97 4.51
N ALA A 249 17.47 19.87 3.84
CA ALA A 249 16.26 20.63 4.13
C ALA A 249 15.43 20.07 5.31
N GLY A 250 15.83 18.95 5.92
CA GLY A 250 15.16 18.38 7.10
C GLY A 250 14.19 17.24 6.80
N PHE A 251 14.07 16.81 5.54
CA PHE A 251 13.26 15.65 5.17
C PHE A 251 13.91 14.35 5.70
N ARG A 252 13.09 13.38 6.10
CA ARG A 252 13.51 12.12 6.75
C ARG A 252 12.88 10.92 6.06
N PHE A 253 13.57 10.42 5.05
CA PHE A 253 13.25 9.20 4.33
C PHE A 253 14.49 8.31 4.19
N GLY A 254 14.28 7.00 4.00
CA GLY A 254 15.33 6.09 3.57
C GLY A 254 15.47 6.05 2.05
N VAL A 255 16.37 5.23 1.54
CA VAL A 255 16.58 5.05 0.10
C VAL A 255 16.09 3.69 -0.39
N ALA A 256 15.66 3.62 -1.63
CA ALA A 256 15.29 2.40 -2.34
C ALA A 256 16.16 2.22 -3.59
N ALA A 257 16.30 0.95 -3.99
CA ALA A 257 16.79 0.53 -5.28
C ALA A 257 15.72 -0.31 -5.95
N ALA A 258 15.56 -0.09 -7.25
CA ALA A 258 14.43 -0.54 -8.03
C ALA A 258 14.93 -1.08 -9.36
N SER A 259 14.52 -2.29 -9.74
CA SER A 259 14.81 -2.77 -11.11
C SER A 259 14.00 -2.02 -12.14
N ASP A 260 12.80 -1.52 -11.82
CA ASP A 260 11.87 -1.00 -12.83
C ASP A 260 11.71 -2.02 -13.99
N CYS A 261 11.72 -3.31 -13.65
CA CYS A 261 11.80 -4.37 -14.64
C CYS A 261 10.47 -4.55 -15.35
N HIS A 262 10.45 -4.18 -16.64
CA HIS A 262 9.29 -4.32 -17.54
C HIS A 262 9.41 -5.50 -18.50
N PHE A 263 10.63 -5.98 -18.77
CA PHE A 263 10.90 -6.78 -19.97
C PHE A 263 11.62 -8.07 -19.66
N ARG A 264 10.95 -9.19 -19.91
CA ARG A 264 11.58 -10.50 -19.76
C ARG A 264 12.77 -10.73 -20.68
N GLU A 265 12.80 -10.06 -21.83
CA GLU A 265 13.91 -10.16 -22.78
C GLU A 265 15.20 -9.50 -22.26
N LEU A 266 15.10 -8.66 -21.24
CA LEU A 266 16.24 -7.98 -20.63
C LEU A 266 16.68 -8.62 -19.30
N TRP A 267 16.07 -9.72 -18.85
CA TRP A 267 16.39 -10.34 -17.55
C TRP A 267 17.86 -10.72 -17.34
N ASP A 268 18.67 -10.80 -18.39
CA ASP A 268 20.13 -11.01 -18.25
C ASP A 268 20.88 -9.76 -17.73
N VAL A 269 20.26 -8.58 -17.78
CA VAL A 269 20.86 -7.28 -17.43
C VAL A 269 19.93 -6.34 -16.65
N ASP A 270 18.62 -6.62 -16.62
CA ASP A 270 17.54 -5.86 -16.00
C ASP A 270 16.46 -6.86 -15.54
N SER A 271 16.67 -7.42 -14.35
CA SER A 271 15.84 -8.47 -13.75
C SER A 271 15.26 -7.98 -12.43
N PRO A 272 14.13 -8.53 -11.95
CA PRO A 272 13.69 -8.30 -10.57
C PRO A 272 14.83 -8.50 -9.57
N GLY A 273 15.13 -7.45 -8.80
CA GLY A 273 16.23 -7.38 -7.85
C GLY A 273 17.56 -6.91 -8.44
N GLU A 274 17.62 -6.41 -9.67
CA GLU A 274 18.82 -5.81 -10.26
C GLU A 274 18.53 -4.37 -10.70
N PRO A 275 18.68 -3.37 -9.79
CA PRO A 275 19.29 -3.42 -8.45
C PRO A 275 18.38 -3.91 -7.30
N THR A 276 19.00 -4.30 -6.17
CA THR A 276 18.32 -4.87 -5.00
C THR A 276 18.18 -3.86 -3.86
N THR A 277 16.97 -3.74 -3.32
CA THR A 277 16.73 -3.17 -1.99
C THR A 277 16.84 -4.24 -0.91
N HIS A 278 17.75 -4.03 0.05
CA HIS A 278 17.78 -4.80 1.28
C HIS A 278 17.08 -4.03 2.40
N VAL A 279 16.11 -4.65 3.07
CA VAL A 279 15.38 -4.06 4.20
C VAL A 279 15.68 -4.80 5.49
N TYR A 280 15.96 -4.06 6.56
CA TYR A 280 16.17 -4.64 7.88
C TYR A 280 14.84 -4.82 8.60
N VAL A 281 14.53 -6.06 8.96
CA VAL A 281 13.28 -6.44 9.60
C VAL A 281 13.53 -7.12 10.94
N ALA A 282 12.67 -6.86 11.91
CA ALA A 282 12.68 -7.59 13.18
C ALA A 282 12.27 -9.06 12.94
N ASP A 283 11.21 -9.27 12.15
CA ASP A 283 10.67 -10.57 11.76
C ASP A 283 10.39 -10.60 10.25
N ARG A 284 10.47 -11.80 9.65
CA ARG A 284 10.16 -11.99 8.22
C ARG A 284 8.64 -12.11 8.05
N SER A 285 7.99 -10.97 7.87
CA SER A 285 6.57 -10.81 7.56
C SER A 285 6.37 -9.59 6.66
N VAL A 286 5.20 -9.45 6.03
CA VAL A 286 4.86 -8.26 5.24
C VAL A 286 4.91 -7.00 6.12
N LEU A 287 4.33 -7.04 7.32
CA LEU A 287 4.44 -5.91 8.26
C LEU A 287 5.89 -5.63 8.69
N GLY A 288 6.70 -6.67 8.87
CA GLY A 288 8.14 -6.55 9.13
C GLY A 288 8.86 -5.72 8.09
N ILE A 289 8.57 -5.97 6.82
CA ILE A 289 9.11 -5.24 5.67
C ILE A 289 8.60 -3.79 5.66
N LEU A 290 7.29 -3.59 5.80
CA LEU A 290 6.69 -2.25 5.80
C LEU A 290 7.22 -1.38 6.95
N ASP A 291 7.38 -1.92 8.16
CA ASP A 291 7.99 -1.21 9.30
C ASP A 291 9.46 -0.83 9.03
N GLY A 292 10.22 -1.73 8.39
CA GLY A 292 11.59 -1.47 7.94
C GLY A 292 11.66 -0.31 6.95
N PHE A 293 10.77 -0.30 5.97
CA PHE A 293 10.63 0.78 4.99
C PHE A 293 10.17 2.11 5.59
N ARG A 294 9.15 2.12 6.48
CA ARG A 294 8.72 3.34 7.18
C ARG A 294 9.83 3.96 8.02
N SER A 295 10.71 3.13 8.58
CA SER A 295 11.92 3.55 9.30
C SER A 295 13.08 3.92 8.37
N GLY A 296 12.98 3.64 7.08
CA GLY A 296 14.07 3.83 6.12
C GLY A 296 15.27 2.92 6.36
N ARG A 297 15.09 1.78 7.04
CA ARG A 297 16.18 0.86 7.39
C ARG A 297 16.55 -0.01 6.21
N THR A 298 17.12 0.62 5.20
CA THR A 298 17.44 0.03 3.90
C THR A 298 18.91 0.20 3.53
N THR A 299 19.41 -0.73 2.74
CA THR A 299 20.66 -0.60 1.99
C THR A 299 20.50 -1.19 0.60
N LEU A 300 21.19 -0.60 -0.35
CA LEU A 300 21.06 -0.86 -1.77
C LEU A 300 22.27 -1.63 -2.25
N SER A 301 22.08 -2.51 -3.22
CA SER A 301 23.16 -3.22 -3.91
C SER A 301 22.81 -3.35 -5.37
N GLN A 302 23.81 -3.37 -6.25
CA GLN A 302 23.60 -3.54 -7.70
C GLN A 302 22.82 -4.81 -8.08
N ASN A 303 22.84 -5.83 -7.21
CA ASN A 303 22.08 -7.07 -7.26
C ASN A 303 22.32 -7.84 -5.95
N THR A 304 21.69 -9.01 -5.79
CA THR A 304 21.74 -9.83 -4.57
C THR A 304 23.14 -10.39 -4.26
N ALA A 305 24.03 -10.45 -5.26
CA ALA A 305 25.41 -10.89 -5.12
C ALA A 305 26.43 -9.74 -5.04
N GLY A 306 25.97 -8.49 -5.20
CA GLY A 306 26.80 -7.29 -5.23
C GLY A 306 27.43 -6.94 -3.87
N PRO A 307 28.26 -5.89 -3.82
CA PRO A 307 28.75 -5.37 -2.57
C PRO A 307 27.58 -4.98 -1.66
N PHE A 308 27.60 -5.46 -0.42
CA PHE A 308 26.60 -5.16 0.60
C PHE A 308 27.24 -4.32 1.69
N VAL A 309 26.66 -3.15 1.99
CA VAL A 309 27.23 -2.19 2.93
C VAL A 309 26.23 -1.83 4.03
N THR A 310 26.69 -1.66 5.25
CA THR A 310 25.85 -1.14 6.35
C THR A 310 26.58 -0.04 7.08
N VAL A 311 25.83 0.92 7.60
CA VAL A 311 26.30 1.94 8.54
C VAL A 311 25.54 1.81 9.85
N GLU A 312 26.27 1.86 10.96
CA GLU A 312 25.76 1.81 12.33
C GLU A 312 26.40 2.95 13.13
N ALA A 313 25.74 3.45 14.17
CA ALA A 313 26.27 4.51 15.03
C ALA A 313 26.22 4.13 16.51
N ASP A 314 27.34 4.34 17.19
CA ASP A 314 27.50 4.43 18.64
C ASP A 314 27.59 5.93 18.96
N VAL A 315 26.49 6.53 19.40
CA VAL A 315 26.39 7.99 19.56
C VAL A 315 26.86 8.45 20.95
N ASP A 316 26.71 7.61 21.98
CA ASP A 316 27.12 7.92 23.35
C ASP A 316 28.57 7.47 23.67
N GLY A 317 29.14 6.61 22.83
CA GLY A 317 30.52 6.13 22.89
C GLY A 317 30.73 5.01 23.91
N ASP A 318 29.70 4.23 24.23
CA ASP A 318 29.75 3.12 25.18
C ASP A 318 30.24 1.79 24.56
N GLY A 319 30.33 1.72 23.23
CA GLY A 319 30.75 0.56 22.44
C GLY A 319 29.61 -0.29 21.89
N VAL A 320 28.35 0.02 22.23
CA VAL A 320 27.14 -0.52 21.62
C VAL A 320 26.71 0.42 20.49
N PHE A 321 26.13 -0.14 19.42
CA PHE A 321 25.71 0.63 18.26
C PHE A 321 24.19 0.49 18.13
N GLU A 322 23.47 1.42 18.73
CA GLU A 322 22.01 1.42 18.88
C GLU A 322 21.30 1.82 17.59
N ALA A 323 21.96 2.62 16.76
CA ALA A 323 21.38 3.17 15.54
C ALA A 323 21.99 2.56 14.29
N MET A 324 21.19 2.51 13.23
CA MET A 324 21.60 2.03 11.91
C MET A 324 21.06 2.94 10.80
N GLY A 325 21.56 2.78 9.57
CA GLY A 325 21.06 3.52 8.41
C GLY A 325 19.53 3.48 8.33
N GLY A 326 18.92 4.66 8.20
CA GLY A 326 17.48 4.90 8.30
C GLY A 326 17.07 5.69 9.55
N ASP A 327 17.73 5.42 10.69
CA ASP A 327 17.36 5.98 11.99
C ASP A 327 17.70 7.47 12.12
N GLU A 328 16.88 8.19 12.89
CA GLU A 328 17.14 9.54 13.38
C GLU A 328 17.45 9.51 14.89
N VAL A 329 18.69 9.80 15.23
CA VAL A 329 19.13 9.87 16.63
C VAL A 329 18.97 11.29 17.15
N VAL A 330 18.26 11.47 18.26
CA VAL A 330 18.12 12.77 18.93
C VAL A 330 19.08 12.84 20.11
N VAL A 331 20.00 13.80 20.08
CA VAL A 331 20.99 14.07 21.14
C VAL A 331 20.68 15.36 21.86
N ALA A 332 21.08 15.48 23.13
CA ALA A 332 20.82 16.70 23.91
C ALA A 332 21.59 17.92 23.37
N ASP A 333 22.89 17.73 23.08
CA ASP A 333 23.81 18.81 22.73
C ASP A 333 24.65 18.45 21.50
N ARG A 334 25.18 19.46 20.81
CA ARG A 334 26.13 19.29 19.68
C ARG A 334 27.42 18.56 20.05
N LYS A 335 27.80 18.57 21.33
CA LYS A 335 29.06 17.98 21.78
C LYS A 335 28.85 16.52 22.13
N LEU A 336 29.05 15.67 21.14
CA LEU A 336 29.01 14.21 21.31
C LEU A 336 30.21 13.72 22.14
N SER A 337 30.10 12.48 22.61
CA SER A 337 31.20 11.75 23.23
C SER A 337 32.42 11.74 22.30
N LYS A 338 33.63 11.86 22.85
CA LYS A 338 34.87 11.71 22.06
C LYS A 338 35.04 10.30 21.48
N LYS A 339 34.27 9.34 21.97
CA LYS A 339 34.21 7.96 21.50
C LYS A 339 33.05 7.70 20.54
N ALA A 340 32.19 8.69 20.30
CA ALA A 340 31.08 8.54 19.37
C ALA A 340 31.62 8.17 17.98
N THR A 341 31.11 7.08 17.42
CA THR A 341 31.73 6.39 16.28
C THR A 341 30.67 5.85 15.33
N LEU A 342 30.94 5.99 14.04
CA LEU A 342 30.25 5.26 12.98
C LEU A 342 31.02 3.97 12.67
N ARG A 343 30.29 2.88 12.48
CA ARG A 343 30.84 1.62 12.00
C ARG A 343 30.27 1.28 10.64
N VAL A 344 31.17 1.19 9.66
CA VAL A 344 30.86 0.81 8.28
C VAL A 344 31.30 -0.62 8.07
N LYS A 345 30.36 -1.51 7.75
CA LYS A 345 30.66 -2.91 7.40
C LYS A 345 30.41 -3.08 5.92
N VAL A 346 31.36 -3.70 5.22
CA VAL A 346 31.24 -4.01 3.79
C VAL A 346 31.47 -5.49 3.59
N LYS A 347 30.59 -6.14 2.83
CA LYS A 347 30.71 -7.50 2.33
C LYS A 347 30.81 -7.47 0.82
N GLY A 348 31.60 -8.36 0.24
CA GLY A 348 31.89 -8.34 -1.21
C GLY A 348 32.68 -7.11 -1.68
N GLY A 349 33.34 -6.35 -0.80
CA GLY A 349 33.91 -5.03 -1.11
C GLY A 349 35.37 -5.01 -1.55
N LYS A 350 36.00 -6.16 -1.84
CA LYS A 350 37.44 -6.18 -2.15
C LYS A 350 37.74 -5.33 -3.38
N GLY A 351 38.61 -4.33 -3.23
CA GLY A 351 39.04 -3.46 -4.32
C GLY A 351 38.05 -2.34 -4.70
N THR A 352 36.89 -2.25 -4.04
CA THR A 352 35.95 -1.14 -4.25
C THR A 352 36.41 0.12 -3.52
N SER A 353 35.88 1.27 -3.92
CA SER A 353 35.99 2.52 -3.17
C SER A 353 34.78 2.64 -2.23
N VAL A 354 35.02 2.69 -0.92
CA VAL A 354 33.97 2.88 0.09
C VAL A 354 34.06 4.32 0.59
N LEU A 355 33.04 5.11 0.33
CA LEU A 355 33.02 6.55 0.59
C LEU A 355 31.96 6.87 1.64
N VAL A 356 32.37 7.53 2.72
CA VAL A 356 31.48 7.99 3.78
C VAL A 356 31.23 9.47 3.56
N TYR A 357 29.97 9.84 3.39
CA TYR A 357 29.54 11.23 3.24
C TYR A 357 28.80 11.69 4.49
N ALA A 358 28.90 12.99 4.75
CA ALA A 358 28.11 13.67 5.75
C ALA A 358 27.49 14.93 5.13
N ALA A 359 26.45 15.47 5.77
CA ALA A 359 25.86 16.75 5.37
C ALA A 359 26.95 17.84 5.16
N PRO A 360 26.93 18.62 4.06
CA PRO A 360 25.86 18.72 3.06
C PRO A 360 25.90 17.70 1.91
N GLY A 361 26.83 16.74 1.90
CA GLY A 361 26.88 15.66 0.91
C GLY A 361 28.03 15.72 -0.09
N ARG A 362 27.84 15.14 -1.27
CA ARG A 362 28.91 14.93 -2.27
C ARG A 362 29.61 16.21 -2.71
N SER A 363 28.91 17.34 -2.69
CA SER A 363 29.42 18.65 -3.08
C SER A 363 30.65 19.12 -2.28
N VAL A 364 30.88 18.58 -1.08
CA VAL A 364 32.06 18.91 -0.24
C VAL A 364 33.06 17.75 -0.11
N GLY A 365 32.81 16.63 -0.80
CA GLY A 365 33.63 15.41 -0.75
C GLY A 365 33.36 14.52 0.47
N PRO A 366 33.90 13.28 0.44
CA PRO A 366 33.70 12.31 1.52
C PRO A 366 34.47 12.70 2.79
N VAL A 367 33.87 12.43 3.96
CA VAL A 367 34.54 12.61 5.26
C VAL A 367 35.53 11.47 5.56
N ALA A 368 35.37 10.32 4.91
CA ALA A 368 36.33 9.21 4.93
C ALA A 368 36.23 8.38 3.64
N THR A 369 37.37 7.83 3.20
CA THR A 369 37.45 6.94 2.04
C THR A 369 38.27 5.71 2.40
N PHE A 370 37.76 4.52 2.08
CA PHE A 370 38.43 3.25 2.31
C PHE A 370 38.54 2.44 1.02
N ARG A 371 39.54 1.57 0.96
CA ARG A 371 39.73 0.57 -0.10
C ARG A 371 39.88 -0.81 0.54
N PRO A 372 38.80 -1.61 0.66
CA PRO A 372 38.88 -2.91 1.32
C PRO A 372 39.87 -3.84 0.59
N GLN A 373 40.71 -4.51 1.37
CA GLN A 373 41.72 -5.47 0.90
C GLN A 373 41.19 -6.91 0.90
N ARG A 374 40.12 -7.17 1.66
CA ARG A 374 39.39 -8.43 1.80
C ARG A 374 37.94 -8.24 1.36
N ALA A 375 37.26 -9.35 1.08
CA ALA A 375 35.84 -9.32 0.71
C ALA A 375 34.96 -8.73 1.82
N ASN A 376 35.28 -9.04 3.08
CA ASN A 376 34.54 -8.54 4.24
C ASN A 376 35.46 -7.71 5.12
N GLU A 377 35.13 -6.45 5.33
CA GLU A 377 35.88 -5.54 6.21
C GLU A 377 34.95 -4.62 7.00
N THR A 378 35.49 -4.07 8.09
CA THR A 378 34.80 -3.12 8.96
C THR A 378 35.72 -1.94 9.22
N PHE A 379 35.17 -0.74 9.08
CA PHE A 379 35.86 0.52 9.30
C PHE A 379 35.12 1.34 10.35
N GLU A 380 35.87 2.12 11.12
CA GLU A 380 35.32 3.04 12.10
C GLU A 380 35.68 4.48 11.73
N VAL A 381 34.70 5.38 11.82
CA VAL A 381 34.85 6.80 11.52
C VAL A 381 34.34 7.61 12.71
N PRO A 382 35.08 8.61 13.21
CA PRO A 382 34.59 9.46 14.28
C PRO A 382 33.27 10.15 13.89
N LEU A 383 32.25 10.05 14.75
CA LEU A 383 30.98 10.72 14.56
C LEU A 383 31.07 12.13 15.17
N VAL A 384 30.90 13.17 14.33
CA VAL A 384 31.01 14.57 14.76
C VAL A 384 29.85 15.41 14.24
N LEU A 385 29.31 16.32 15.05
CA LEU A 385 28.31 17.29 14.58
C LEU A 385 29.01 18.60 14.21
N LYS A 386 28.89 19.02 12.95
CA LYS A 386 29.46 20.27 12.44
C LYS A 386 28.34 21.16 11.88
N GLY A 387 28.37 22.44 12.24
CA GLY A 387 27.53 23.46 11.63
C GLY A 387 26.09 23.51 12.14
N THR A 388 25.26 22.55 11.74
CA THR A 388 23.80 22.54 11.93
C THR A 388 23.34 21.64 13.08
N ASP A 389 22.13 21.91 13.59
CA ASP A 389 21.47 21.05 14.60
C ASP A 389 20.93 19.74 14.03
N HIS A 390 20.88 19.63 12.71
CA HIS A 390 20.41 18.44 12.00
C HIS A 390 21.45 18.08 10.94
N GLY A 391 22.04 16.90 11.08
CA GLY A 391 23.02 16.35 10.15
C GLY A 391 22.69 14.91 9.80
N TRP A 392 23.45 14.35 8.86
CA TRP A 392 23.28 12.97 8.42
C TRP A 392 24.61 12.40 7.94
N TYR A 393 24.71 11.07 7.95
CA TYR A 393 25.84 10.29 7.45
C TYR A 393 25.35 9.13 6.59
N ARG A 394 25.94 8.93 5.41
CA ARG A 394 25.64 7.78 4.55
C ARG A 394 26.91 7.20 3.95
N VAL A 395 26.80 5.99 3.42
CA VAL A 395 27.91 5.31 2.75
C VAL A 395 27.51 4.97 1.33
N GLU A 396 28.45 5.09 0.40
CA GLU A 396 28.36 4.51 -0.93
C GLU A 396 29.59 3.67 -1.25
N VAL A 397 29.38 2.65 -2.08
CA VAL A 397 30.42 1.79 -2.62
C VAL A 397 30.43 1.98 -4.13
N ARG A 398 31.58 2.35 -4.68
CA ARG A 398 31.76 2.53 -6.12
C ARG A 398 32.89 1.65 -6.64
N SER A 399 32.78 1.21 -7.89
CA SER A 399 33.84 0.48 -8.61
C SER A 399 33.66 0.59 -10.12
N PRO A 400 34.71 0.30 -10.90
CA PRO A 400 34.57 0.18 -12.35
C PRO A 400 33.56 -0.91 -12.71
N GLY A 401 32.94 -0.80 -13.90
CA GLY A 401 32.02 -1.80 -14.46
C GLY A 401 30.91 -1.14 -15.29
N SER A 402 29.81 -1.87 -15.52
CA SER A 402 28.63 -1.36 -16.26
C SER A 402 28.04 -0.12 -15.60
N ALA A 403 27.41 0.73 -16.40
CA ALA A 403 26.64 1.88 -15.92
C ALA A 403 25.66 1.46 -14.82
N SER A 404 25.51 2.27 -13.78
CA SER A 404 24.60 1.97 -12.66
C SER A 404 23.13 2.23 -12.97
N GLY A 405 22.83 2.87 -14.09
CA GLY A 405 21.50 3.14 -14.62
C GLY A 405 21.59 3.52 -16.10
N SER A 406 20.46 3.53 -16.80
CA SER A 406 20.40 3.72 -18.25
C SER A 406 20.70 5.16 -18.69
N GLU A 407 20.51 6.12 -17.78
CA GLU A 407 20.82 7.54 -17.99
C GLU A 407 22.11 8.00 -17.30
N ALA A 408 22.74 7.11 -16.52
CA ALA A 408 24.03 7.38 -15.89
C ALA A 408 25.14 7.59 -16.93
N ASP A 409 26.11 8.47 -16.65
CA ASP A 409 27.27 8.65 -17.53
C ASP A 409 28.09 7.35 -17.61
N PRO A 410 28.15 6.68 -18.78
CA PRO A 410 28.86 5.41 -18.92
C PRO A 410 30.38 5.57 -18.82
N ASN A 411 30.90 6.80 -18.91
CA ASN A 411 32.33 7.09 -18.84
C ASN A 411 32.83 7.34 -17.41
N LEU A 412 31.95 7.30 -16.40
CA LEU A 412 32.40 7.44 -15.02
C LEU A 412 33.40 6.32 -14.68
N PRO A 413 34.57 6.67 -14.11
CA PRO A 413 35.61 5.68 -13.80
C PRO A 413 35.13 4.66 -12.77
N ASP A 414 34.26 5.08 -11.83
CA ASP A 414 33.65 4.25 -10.82
C ASP A 414 32.14 4.50 -10.76
N GLN A 415 31.35 3.47 -11.04
CA GLN A 415 29.89 3.48 -11.03
C GLN A 415 29.36 3.13 -9.63
N LEU A 416 28.11 3.50 -9.31
CA LEU A 416 27.49 3.17 -8.04
C LEU A 416 27.19 1.66 -7.96
N ARG A 417 27.56 1.02 -6.85
CA ARG A 417 27.40 -0.43 -6.64
C ARG A 417 26.60 -0.78 -5.40
N ALA A 418 26.66 0.08 -4.39
CA ALA A 418 25.89 -0.06 -3.17
C ALA A 418 25.76 1.30 -2.47
N ALA A 419 24.70 1.49 -1.71
CA ALA A 419 24.48 2.67 -0.89
C ALA A 419 23.72 2.33 0.39
N THR A 420 23.83 3.15 1.42
CA THR A 420 23.01 3.02 2.63
C THR A 420 21.99 4.14 2.70
N SER A 421 20.85 3.87 3.32
CA SER A 421 20.09 4.96 3.96
C SER A 421 20.99 5.71 4.96
N PRO A 422 20.76 7.02 5.14
CA PRO A 422 21.55 7.81 6.07
C PRO A 422 21.21 7.47 7.52
N ILE A 423 22.17 7.61 8.43
CA ILE A 423 21.90 7.86 9.85
C ILE A 423 21.72 9.36 10.01
N PHE A 424 20.56 9.79 10.50
CA PHE A 424 20.31 11.18 10.86
C PHE A 424 20.69 11.42 12.31
N VAL A 425 21.25 12.58 12.60
CA VAL A 425 21.54 13.02 13.97
C VAL A 425 21.00 14.43 14.16
N SER A 426 20.13 14.59 15.16
CA SER A 426 19.40 15.82 15.44
C SER A 426 19.65 16.26 16.89
N VAL A 427 19.77 17.57 17.13
CA VAL A 427 20.05 18.14 18.45
C VAL A 427 18.77 18.71 19.05
N GLY A 428 18.45 18.29 20.28
CA GLY A 428 17.31 18.75 21.07
C GLY A 428 15.95 18.21 20.64
N ALA A 429 15.67 18.20 19.33
CA ALA A 429 14.43 17.69 18.76
C ALA A 429 14.68 17.04 17.38
N PRO A 430 13.81 16.13 16.92
CA PRO A 430 13.83 15.66 15.54
C PRO A 430 13.69 16.80 14.53
N ALA A 431 14.17 16.60 13.30
CA ALA A 431 14.05 17.63 12.27
C ALA A 431 12.63 17.76 11.70
N ASP A 432 12.26 19.01 11.42
CA ASP A 432 11.10 19.38 10.62
C ASP A 432 11.52 19.63 9.16
N PRO A 433 10.71 19.19 8.18
CA PRO A 433 11.00 19.44 6.77
C PRO A 433 10.79 20.91 6.44
N ARG A 434 11.67 21.46 5.59
CA ARG A 434 11.60 22.84 5.08
C ARG A 434 11.35 22.80 3.56
N PRO A 435 10.10 22.58 3.11
CA PRO A 435 9.76 22.57 1.68
C PRO A 435 9.83 23.98 1.08
N GLU A 436 9.91 24.05 -0.25
CA GLU A 436 9.78 25.29 -1.02
C GLU A 436 8.38 25.90 -0.84
N ILE A 437 7.36 25.05 -0.82
CA ILE A 437 5.97 25.42 -0.58
C ILE A 437 5.46 24.70 0.67
N ALA A 438 5.10 25.48 1.69
CA ALA A 438 4.55 24.94 2.93
C ALA A 438 3.15 24.36 2.72
N LEU A 439 2.83 23.32 3.50
CA LEU A 439 1.47 22.81 3.61
C LEU A 439 0.54 23.87 4.24
N PRO A 440 -0.74 23.94 3.85
CA PRO A 440 -1.71 24.74 4.55
C PRO A 440 -1.79 24.35 6.04
N ALA A 441 -2.06 25.35 6.88
CA ALA A 441 -2.29 25.14 8.30
C ALA A 441 -3.46 24.15 8.50
N ALA A 442 -3.26 23.16 9.37
CA ALA A 442 -4.28 22.19 9.72
C ALA A 442 -5.47 22.87 10.42
N ASP A 443 -6.69 22.42 10.15
CA ASP A 443 -7.86 22.80 10.94
C ASP A 443 -7.74 22.19 12.35
N THR A 444 -7.71 23.05 13.36
CA THR A 444 -7.59 22.67 14.78
C THR A 444 -8.90 22.84 15.56
N THR A 445 -9.98 23.23 14.87
CA THR A 445 -11.31 23.40 15.47
C THR A 445 -11.75 22.08 16.12
N ASP A 446 -12.27 22.16 17.34
CA ASP A 446 -12.78 20.98 18.05
C ASP A 446 -14.04 20.43 17.37
N ASP A 447 -14.00 19.16 16.97
CA ASP A 447 -15.10 18.42 16.35
C ASP A 447 -15.86 17.50 17.32
N GLN A 448 -15.56 17.58 18.63
CA GLN A 448 -16.14 16.75 19.69
C GLN A 448 -15.91 15.23 19.49
N ALA A 449 -15.02 14.82 18.58
CA ALA A 449 -14.75 13.42 18.36
C ALA A 449 -13.92 12.83 19.51
N THR A 450 -14.31 11.64 19.98
CA THR A 450 -13.67 10.97 21.13
C THR A 450 -12.79 9.82 20.67
N LEU A 451 -11.57 9.72 21.19
CA LEU A 451 -10.67 8.58 20.95
C LEU A 451 -11.27 7.29 21.52
N ILE A 452 -11.42 6.27 20.68
CA ILE A 452 -11.91 4.94 21.07
C ILE A 452 -10.77 3.95 21.22
N THR A 453 -9.84 3.90 20.26
CA THR A 453 -8.73 2.94 20.31
C THR A 453 -7.54 3.41 19.48
N GLY A 454 -6.36 2.86 19.76
CA GLY A 454 -5.09 3.21 19.15
C GLY A 454 -4.23 4.11 20.05
N ALA A 455 -2.92 4.12 19.79
CA ALA A 455 -1.94 4.91 20.51
C ALA A 455 -1.05 5.69 19.54
N PRO A 456 -0.47 6.82 19.96
CA PRO A 456 0.54 7.52 19.18
C PRO A 456 1.70 6.59 18.77
N GLY A 457 2.21 6.78 17.56
CA GLY A 457 3.30 5.99 16.96
C GLY A 457 2.90 4.59 16.49
N THR A 458 1.61 4.25 16.49
CA THR A 458 1.10 2.94 16.02
C THR A 458 -0.05 3.11 15.04
N PHE A 459 -0.23 2.13 14.16
CA PHE A 459 -1.37 2.08 13.25
C PHE A 459 -2.55 1.37 13.92
N THR A 460 -3.70 2.04 14.00
CA THR A 460 -5.00 1.45 14.33
C THR A 460 -6.06 2.03 13.41
N GLY A 461 -6.76 1.19 12.66
CA GLY A 461 -7.69 1.64 11.62
C GLY A 461 -8.68 0.57 11.17
N PHE A 462 -9.27 0.78 10.00
CA PHE A 462 -10.24 -0.14 9.37
C PHE A 462 -11.38 -0.58 10.31
N SER A 463 -11.88 0.38 11.10
CA SER A 463 -12.86 0.10 12.14
C SER A 463 -14.27 -0.13 11.61
N ASP A 464 -15.08 -0.83 12.41
CA ASP A 464 -16.52 -0.98 12.19
C ASP A 464 -17.28 -0.79 13.51
N VAL A 465 -18.57 -0.45 13.43
CA VAL A 465 -19.39 -0.05 14.58
C VAL A 465 -20.77 -0.67 14.58
N ALA A 466 -21.22 -1.11 15.76
CA ALA A 466 -22.60 -1.51 16.01
C ALA A 466 -23.12 -0.82 17.28
N VAL A 467 -24.37 -0.37 17.26
CA VAL A 467 -25.01 0.37 18.36
C VAL A 467 -26.30 -0.32 18.75
N VAL A 468 -26.39 -0.80 19.98
CA VAL A 468 -27.56 -1.53 20.49
C VAL A 468 -27.80 -1.13 21.94
N GLY A 469 -29.05 -0.76 22.28
CA GLY A 469 -29.43 -0.46 23.67
C GLY A 469 -28.60 0.66 24.33
N GLY A 470 -28.12 1.63 23.55
CA GLY A 470 -27.25 2.71 24.03
C GLY A 470 -25.79 2.31 24.27
N VAL A 471 -25.40 1.08 23.95
CA VAL A 471 -24.01 0.61 23.93
C VAL A 471 -23.46 0.75 22.51
N THR A 472 -22.25 1.28 22.38
CA THR A 472 -21.51 1.32 21.11
C THR A 472 -20.41 0.29 21.15
N HIS A 473 -20.45 -0.66 20.23
CA HIS A 473 -19.46 -1.70 20.02
C HIS A 473 -18.56 -1.28 18.85
N VAL A 474 -17.24 -1.33 19.03
CA VAL A 474 -16.27 -0.95 18.01
C VAL A 474 -15.24 -2.05 17.87
N VAL A 475 -14.97 -2.45 16.62
CA VAL A 475 -13.84 -3.30 16.25
C VAL A 475 -12.87 -2.52 15.40
N ALA A 476 -11.58 -2.84 15.48
CA ALA A 476 -10.54 -2.21 14.67
C ALA A 476 -9.37 -3.17 14.43
N GLU A 477 -8.61 -2.88 13.37
CA GLU A 477 -7.30 -3.47 13.13
C GLU A 477 -6.23 -2.67 13.90
N LEU A 478 -5.31 -3.36 14.57
CA LEU A 478 -4.18 -2.80 15.31
C LEU A 478 -2.88 -3.45 14.84
N HIS A 479 -1.88 -2.64 14.49
CA HIS A 479 -0.52 -3.12 14.22
C HIS A 479 0.35 -2.97 15.46
N GLU A 480 0.92 -4.07 15.93
CA GLU A 480 1.85 -4.10 17.05
C GLU A 480 2.89 -5.22 16.85
N ASN A 481 4.16 -4.96 17.15
CA ASN A 481 5.23 -5.97 17.11
C ASN A 481 5.23 -6.82 15.82
N GLN A 482 5.18 -6.17 14.65
CA GLN A 482 5.13 -6.85 13.34
C GLN A 482 3.93 -7.78 13.11
N ALA A 483 2.84 -7.55 13.85
CA ALA A 483 1.62 -8.32 13.78
C ALA A 483 0.40 -7.40 13.61
N SER A 484 -0.55 -7.85 12.78
CA SER A 484 -1.88 -7.27 12.69
C SER A 484 -2.87 -8.06 13.55
N LYS A 485 -3.65 -7.33 14.37
CA LYS A 485 -4.59 -7.86 15.35
C LYS A 485 -5.97 -7.26 15.14
N VAL A 486 -7.02 -8.04 15.41
CA VAL A 486 -8.38 -7.52 15.55
C VAL A 486 -8.67 -7.28 17.02
N VAL A 487 -8.98 -6.03 17.36
CA VAL A 487 -9.31 -5.59 18.72
C VAL A 487 -10.74 -5.09 18.81
N TYR A 488 -11.36 -5.32 19.96
CA TYR A 488 -12.72 -4.92 20.28
C TYR A 488 -12.74 -4.02 21.52
N ARG A 489 -13.57 -2.97 21.49
CA ARG A 489 -13.95 -2.16 22.65
C ARG A 489 -15.44 -1.87 22.65
N ARG A 490 -16.00 -1.60 23.84
CA ARG A 490 -17.35 -1.04 23.95
C ARG A 490 -17.36 0.25 24.76
N LEU A 491 -18.16 1.20 24.30
CA LEU A 491 -18.61 2.36 25.07
C LEU A 491 -19.96 1.99 25.67
N ASN A 492 -20.03 1.83 27.00
CA ASN A 492 -21.28 1.46 27.64
C ASN A 492 -22.30 2.62 27.62
N ALA A 493 -23.54 2.34 28.01
CA ALA A 493 -24.63 3.33 28.06
C ALA A 493 -24.35 4.56 28.97
N LYS A 494 -23.34 4.49 29.84
CA LYS A 494 -22.89 5.62 30.67
C LYS A 494 -21.75 6.42 30.04
N GLY A 495 -21.38 6.12 28.79
CA GLY A 495 -20.27 6.76 28.09
C GLY A 495 -18.89 6.33 28.58
N ARG A 496 -18.75 5.18 29.26
CA ARG A 496 -17.45 4.67 29.72
C ARG A 496 -16.92 3.59 28.79
N LEU A 497 -15.69 3.79 28.33
CA LEU A 497 -14.96 2.84 27.50
C LEU A 497 -14.45 1.64 28.32
N THR A 498 -14.57 0.43 27.79
CA THR A 498 -14.03 -0.78 28.41
C THR A 498 -12.56 -1.02 28.09
N LYS A 499 -11.98 -2.03 28.75
CA LYS A 499 -10.69 -2.59 28.34
C LYS A 499 -10.81 -3.18 26.92
N SER A 500 -9.69 -3.14 26.20
CA SER A 500 -9.57 -3.76 24.89
C SER A 500 -9.58 -5.30 25.01
N VAL A 501 -10.22 -5.96 24.06
CA VAL A 501 -10.20 -7.42 23.90
C VAL A 501 -9.61 -7.75 22.53
N THR A 502 -8.56 -8.57 22.48
CA THR A 502 -7.98 -9.05 21.22
C THR A 502 -8.75 -10.26 20.73
N VAL A 503 -9.64 -10.06 19.76
CA VAL A 503 -10.56 -11.10 19.24
C VAL A 503 -9.82 -12.11 18.38
N SER A 504 -8.78 -11.70 17.65
CA SER A 504 -7.95 -12.59 16.82
C SER A 504 -6.96 -13.45 17.60
N GLY A 505 -6.91 -13.31 18.92
CA GLY A 505 -6.01 -14.05 19.80
C GLY A 505 -4.53 -13.90 19.41
N ARG A 506 -3.90 -15.02 19.03
CA ARG A 506 -2.46 -15.06 18.71
C ARG A 506 -2.12 -14.82 17.25
N SER A 507 -3.11 -14.74 16.34
CA SER A 507 -2.80 -14.52 14.91
C SER A 507 -2.03 -13.22 14.69
N ALA A 508 -1.10 -13.19 13.75
CA ALA A 508 -0.28 -12.02 13.41
C ALA A 508 -0.71 -11.32 12.11
N THR A 509 -1.81 -11.79 11.50
CA THR A 509 -2.21 -11.42 10.13
C THR A 509 -3.72 -11.15 10.05
N ALA A 510 -4.37 -10.83 11.17
CA ALA A 510 -5.82 -10.66 11.24
C ALA A 510 -6.21 -9.23 10.84
N ARG A 511 -7.05 -9.07 9.82
CA ARG A 511 -7.32 -7.77 9.17
C ARG A 511 -8.79 -7.57 8.80
N PHE A 512 -9.17 -6.31 8.57
CA PHE A 512 -10.49 -5.88 8.08
C PHE A 512 -11.70 -6.47 8.84
N PRO A 513 -11.84 -6.18 10.14
CA PRO A 513 -12.95 -6.70 10.92
C PRO A 513 -14.29 -6.02 10.55
N ARG A 514 -15.40 -6.74 10.76
CA ARG A 514 -16.78 -6.23 10.76
C ARG A 514 -17.52 -6.70 11.99
N ILE A 515 -18.49 -5.91 12.46
CA ILE A 515 -19.24 -6.18 13.68
C ILE A 515 -20.75 -5.99 13.50
N VAL A 516 -21.53 -6.88 14.12
CA VAL A 516 -22.96 -6.68 14.35
C VAL A 516 -23.30 -7.11 15.77
N ALA A 517 -24.34 -6.51 16.34
CA ALA A 517 -24.81 -6.84 17.68
C ALA A 517 -26.35 -6.86 17.74
N THR A 518 -26.91 -7.68 18.65
CA THR A 518 -28.32 -7.66 19.03
C THR A 518 -28.46 -8.20 20.46
N GLY A 519 -29.15 -7.48 21.34
CA GLY A 519 -29.17 -7.83 22.78
C GLY A 519 -27.75 -7.99 23.34
N ASP A 520 -27.46 -9.16 23.92
CA ASP A 520 -26.13 -9.54 24.43
C ASP A 520 -25.25 -10.25 23.38
N ASP A 521 -25.80 -10.58 22.22
CA ASP A 521 -25.08 -11.25 21.15
C ASP A 521 -24.24 -10.25 20.35
N VAL A 522 -22.94 -10.49 20.27
CA VAL A 522 -21.99 -9.70 19.47
C VAL A 522 -21.22 -10.65 18.56
N TRP A 523 -21.22 -10.35 17.26
CA TRP A 523 -20.55 -11.14 16.24
C TRP A 523 -19.47 -10.29 15.57
N VAL A 524 -18.27 -10.85 15.46
CA VAL A 524 -17.13 -10.20 14.80
C VAL A 524 -16.59 -11.14 13.74
N VAL A 525 -16.56 -10.68 12.48
CA VAL A 525 -15.95 -11.41 11.36
C VAL A 525 -14.69 -10.67 10.89
N TRP A 526 -13.68 -11.39 10.42
CA TRP A 526 -12.47 -10.80 9.84
C TRP A 526 -11.82 -11.78 8.85
N GLN A 527 -10.87 -11.27 8.05
CA GLN A 527 -10.00 -12.12 7.24
C GLN A 527 -8.67 -12.33 7.94
N ASP A 528 -8.09 -13.53 7.82
CA ASP A 528 -6.90 -13.91 8.55
C ASP A 528 -6.06 -14.95 7.82
N GLU A 529 -4.76 -14.72 7.70
CA GLU A 529 -3.81 -15.72 7.21
C GLU A 529 -3.31 -16.68 8.30
N GLN A 530 -3.77 -16.50 9.54
CA GLN A 530 -3.41 -17.30 10.70
C GLN A 530 -1.89 -17.37 10.93
N GLY A 531 -1.19 -16.26 10.62
CA GLY A 531 0.27 -16.12 10.70
C GLY A 531 1.04 -16.73 9.52
N LYS A 532 0.42 -16.98 8.37
CA LYS A 532 1.04 -17.64 7.20
C LYS A 532 0.88 -16.84 5.91
N GLU A 533 1.87 -16.01 5.58
CA GLU A 533 1.86 -15.12 4.42
C GLU A 533 2.40 -15.78 3.13
N GLN A 534 2.80 -17.06 3.16
CA GLN A 534 3.47 -17.72 2.04
C GLN A 534 2.96 -19.16 1.83
N PRO A 535 2.10 -19.40 0.83
CA PRO A 535 1.42 -18.39 0.02
C PRO A 535 0.35 -17.63 0.80
N HIS A 536 0.07 -16.40 0.36
CA HIS A 536 -1.07 -15.61 0.83
C HIS A 536 -2.38 -16.37 0.62
N ARG A 537 -2.99 -16.81 1.71
CA ARG A 537 -4.25 -17.58 1.70
C ARG A 537 -5.12 -17.24 2.91
N PRO A 538 -5.57 -15.97 3.02
CA PRO A 538 -6.48 -15.57 4.07
C PRO A 538 -7.77 -16.40 4.06
N VAL A 539 -8.31 -16.60 5.25
CA VAL A 539 -9.58 -17.27 5.50
C VAL A 539 -10.51 -16.33 6.25
N VAL A 540 -11.82 -16.56 6.16
CA VAL A 540 -12.82 -15.79 6.90
C VAL A 540 -13.09 -16.49 8.24
N LEU A 541 -12.89 -15.76 9.33
CA LEU A 541 -13.10 -16.22 10.69
C LEU A 541 -14.23 -15.43 11.35
N LEU A 542 -15.08 -16.11 12.13
CA LEU A 542 -16.20 -15.50 12.85
C LEU A 542 -16.11 -15.85 14.34
N ALA A 543 -16.14 -14.84 15.21
CA ALA A 543 -16.23 -15.01 16.66
C ALA A 543 -17.58 -14.54 17.20
N HIS A 544 -18.04 -15.21 18.24
CA HIS A 544 -19.30 -14.92 18.93
C HIS A 544 -19.04 -14.60 20.40
N SER A 545 -19.69 -13.55 20.88
CA SER A 545 -19.88 -13.23 22.29
C SER A 545 -21.37 -13.34 22.60
N ALA A 546 -21.70 -13.97 23.73
CA ALA A 546 -23.07 -14.05 24.26
C ALA A 546 -23.25 -13.24 25.56
N ASP A 547 -22.27 -12.40 25.92
CA ASP A 547 -22.21 -11.64 27.18
C ASP A 547 -21.98 -10.13 26.94
N GLY A 548 -22.51 -9.59 25.83
CA GLY A 548 -22.40 -8.17 25.48
C GLY A 548 -20.97 -7.74 25.11
N GLY A 549 -20.13 -8.69 24.69
CA GLY A 549 -18.75 -8.51 24.28
C GLY A 549 -17.75 -8.46 25.43
N ASP A 550 -18.11 -8.99 26.60
CA ASP A 550 -17.15 -9.14 27.70
C ASP A 550 -16.13 -10.25 27.39
N SER A 551 -16.54 -11.29 26.68
CA SER A 551 -15.64 -12.34 26.19
C SER A 551 -16.10 -12.96 24.87
N PHE A 552 -15.15 -13.38 24.04
CA PHE A 552 -15.42 -14.04 22.76
C PHE A 552 -15.00 -15.52 22.81
N LYS A 553 -15.81 -16.38 22.20
CA LYS A 553 -15.44 -17.77 21.94
C LYS A 553 -14.32 -17.86 20.91
N ALA A 554 -13.68 -19.02 20.83
CA ALA A 554 -12.75 -19.32 19.74
C ALA A 554 -13.46 -19.17 18.38
N PRO A 555 -12.82 -18.58 17.37
CA PRO A 555 -13.49 -18.31 16.10
C PRO A 555 -13.69 -19.57 15.26
N ASP A 556 -14.82 -19.60 14.56
CA ASP A 556 -15.12 -20.60 13.54
C ASP A 556 -14.56 -20.16 12.18
N LYS A 557 -13.95 -21.10 11.46
CA LYS A 557 -13.51 -20.88 10.07
C LYS A 557 -14.68 -21.09 9.11
N ILE A 558 -15.11 -19.99 8.50
CA ILE A 558 -16.29 -19.95 7.62
C ILE A 558 -15.91 -20.35 6.19
N SER A 559 -14.87 -19.73 5.63
CA SER A 559 -14.41 -20.07 4.28
C SER A 559 -13.60 -21.38 4.30
N LYS A 560 -14.02 -22.35 3.47
CA LYS A 560 -13.39 -23.69 3.40
C LYS A 560 -12.63 -23.94 2.09
N GLY A 561 -12.63 -22.97 1.18
CA GLY A 561 -11.91 -23.01 -0.09
C GLY A 561 -10.38 -23.03 0.08
N LYS A 562 -9.69 -23.27 -1.04
CA LYS A 562 -8.21 -23.23 -1.12
C LYS A 562 -7.68 -21.90 -1.70
N GLY A 563 -8.57 -20.98 -2.06
CA GLY A 563 -8.23 -19.66 -2.56
C GLY A 563 -7.90 -18.68 -1.43
N ARG A 564 -7.90 -17.40 -1.78
CA ARG A 564 -7.84 -16.26 -0.88
C ARG A 564 -9.27 -15.81 -0.58
N ALA A 565 -9.70 -15.95 0.66
CA ALA A 565 -11.01 -15.45 1.11
C ALA A 565 -10.81 -14.12 1.86
N ILE A 566 -11.33 -13.04 1.29
CA ILE A 566 -11.07 -11.65 1.69
C ILE A 566 -12.35 -10.81 1.70
N ASN A 567 -12.24 -9.58 2.21
CA ASN A 567 -13.29 -8.56 2.21
C ASN A 567 -14.63 -9.07 2.81
N PRO A 568 -14.64 -9.55 4.07
CA PRO A 568 -15.86 -10.06 4.66
C PRO A 568 -16.86 -8.93 4.95
N ALA A 569 -18.15 -9.28 4.86
CA ALA A 569 -19.28 -8.47 5.29
C ALA A 569 -20.21 -9.29 6.19
N LEU A 570 -20.92 -8.60 7.08
CA LEU A 570 -21.70 -9.22 8.15
C LEU A 570 -23.02 -8.48 8.37
N ALA A 571 -24.11 -9.24 8.44
CA ALA A 571 -25.41 -8.78 8.89
C ALA A 571 -26.08 -9.86 9.75
N LEU A 572 -27.21 -9.52 10.38
CA LEU A 572 -28.09 -10.48 11.01
C LEU A 572 -29.32 -10.74 10.13
N ILE A 573 -29.71 -12.00 10.04
CA ILE A 573 -30.94 -12.44 9.40
C ILE A 573 -31.71 -13.36 10.36
N GLU A 574 -33.03 -13.41 10.21
CA GLU A 574 -33.98 -14.11 11.07
C GLU A 574 -33.78 -13.75 12.56
N ASP A 575 -33.46 -12.47 12.78
CA ASP A 575 -33.24 -11.77 14.06
C ASP A 575 -32.10 -12.29 14.95
N LYS A 576 -31.30 -13.26 14.48
CA LYS A 576 -30.21 -13.86 15.28
C LYS A 576 -29.11 -14.59 14.51
N HIS A 577 -29.31 -14.92 13.24
CA HIS A 577 -28.34 -15.71 12.49
C HIS A 577 -27.35 -14.80 11.74
N PRO A 578 -26.03 -15.02 11.89
CA PRO A 578 -25.05 -14.29 11.09
C PRO A 578 -25.17 -14.64 9.61
N LEU A 579 -25.44 -13.65 8.77
CA LEU A 579 -25.27 -13.73 7.33
C LEU A 579 -23.90 -13.15 6.99
N VAL A 580 -22.98 -14.01 6.55
CA VAL A 580 -21.61 -13.64 6.20
C VAL A 580 -21.44 -13.71 4.69
N ALA A 581 -20.88 -12.66 4.09
CA ALA A 581 -20.49 -12.63 2.68
C ALA A 581 -19.00 -12.31 2.55
N TRP A 582 -18.32 -12.81 1.51
CA TRP A 582 -16.89 -12.56 1.27
C TRP A 582 -16.53 -12.78 -0.20
N SER A 583 -15.40 -12.22 -0.64
CA SER A 583 -14.80 -12.50 -1.93
C SER A 583 -13.82 -13.67 -1.83
N ASP A 584 -13.87 -14.61 -2.77
CA ASP A 584 -13.04 -15.82 -2.77
C ASP A 584 -12.67 -16.24 -4.19
N ASN A 585 -11.37 -16.50 -4.44
CA ASN A 585 -10.86 -16.92 -5.74
C ASN A 585 -10.59 -18.43 -5.86
N SER A 586 -11.18 -19.26 -5.01
CA SER A 586 -10.99 -20.72 -5.01
C SER A 586 -11.42 -21.43 -6.29
N GLN A 587 -12.18 -20.77 -7.16
CA GLN A 587 -12.58 -21.27 -8.48
C GLN A 587 -11.85 -20.57 -9.64
N GLY A 588 -10.79 -19.81 -9.38
CA GLY A 588 -10.05 -19.04 -10.38
C GLY A 588 -10.26 -17.55 -10.18
N ALA A 589 -11.34 -17.00 -10.73
CA ALA A 589 -11.71 -15.60 -10.54
C ALA A 589 -12.26 -15.32 -9.14
N PHE A 590 -12.11 -14.09 -8.64
CA PHE A 590 -12.76 -13.69 -7.39
C PHE A 590 -14.28 -13.65 -7.57
N ASP A 591 -14.98 -14.42 -6.75
CA ASP A 591 -16.43 -14.46 -6.67
C ASP A 591 -16.92 -14.10 -5.26
N VAL A 592 -18.13 -13.56 -5.15
CA VAL A 592 -18.81 -13.31 -3.88
C VAL A 592 -19.55 -14.56 -3.43
N TYR A 593 -19.21 -15.04 -2.24
CA TYR A 593 -19.90 -16.12 -1.55
C TYR A 593 -20.71 -15.58 -0.39
N ALA A 594 -21.79 -16.27 -0.02
CA ALA A 594 -22.56 -15.98 1.18
C ALA A 594 -22.98 -17.25 1.92
N GLN A 595 -23.10 -17.15 3.24
CA GLN A 595 -23.61 -18.23 4.10
C GLN A 595 -24.34 -17.68 5.33
N ILE A 596 -25.51 -18.24 5.64
CA ILE A 596 -26.21 -18.04 6.91
C ILE A 596 -25.71 -19.07 7.92
N ILE A 597 -24.96 -18.60 8.92
CA ILE A 597 -24.28 -19.48 9.88
C ILE A 597 -25.29 -20.11 10.84
N GLY A 598 -25.17 -21.43 11.00
CA GLY A 598 -26.08 -22.25 11.79
C GLY A 598 -27.36 -22.66 11.04
N VAL A 599 -27.57 -22.18 9.80
CA VAL A 599 -28.73 -22.52 8.96
C VAL A 599 -28.28 -23.25 7.69
N ASP A 600 -27.37 -22.63 6.93
CA ASP A 600 -26.91 -23.16 5.66
C ASP A 600 -25.86 -24.27 5.86
N LYS A 601 -25.98 -25.34 5.07
CA LYS A 601 -25.02 -26.45 5.07
C LYS A 601 -23.66 -26.06 4.47
N ALA A 602 -23.67 -25.15 3.51
CA ALA A 602 -22.48 -24.68 2.79
C ALA A 602 -22.74 -23.27 2.21
N ALA A 603 -21.66 -22.57 1.90
CA ALA A 603 -21.71 -21.28 1.21
C ALA A 603 -22.26 -21.42 -0.21
N VAL A 604 -22.94 -20.37 -0.68
CA VAL A 604 -23.45 -20.23 -2.05
C VAL A 604 -22.61 -19.18 -2.78
N ASN A 605 -22.16 -19.48 -4.00
CA ASN A 605 -21.53 -18.50 -4.89
C ASN A 605 -22.61 -17.66 -5.57
N LEU A 606 -22.62 -16.35 -5.33
CA LEU A 606 -23.65 -15.42 -5.80
C LEU A 606 -23.29 -14.76 -7.12
N SER A 607 -22.00 -14.53 -7.38
CA SER A 607 -21.55 -13.73 -8.53
C SER A 607 -21.25 -14.53 -9.78
N THR A 608 -21.08 -15.86 -9.68
CA THR A 608 -20.65 -16.69 -10.83
C THR A 608 -21.64 -16.68 -12.00
N ALA A 609 -22.94 -16.55 -11.73
CA ALA A 609 -23.95 -16.57 -12.78
C ALA A 609 -23.75 -15.40 -13.76
N GLY A 610 -23.63 -15.72 -15.05
CA GLY A 610 -23.38 -14.75 -16.12
C GLY A 610 -21.92 -14.29 -16.23
N LYS A 611 -21.00 -14.81 -15.43
CA LYS A 611 -19.57 -14.54 -15.52
C LYS A 611 -18.91 -15.54 -16.48
N ALA A 612 -18.09 -15.04 -17.41
CA ALA A 612 -17.28 -15.85 -18.30
C ALA A 612 -15.81 -15.73 -17.90
N THR A 613 -15.12 -16.87 -17.79
CA THR A 613 -13.68 -16.92 -17.54
C THR A 613 -12.98 -17.64 -18.67
N SER A 614 -11.72 -17.27 -18.93
CA SER A 614 -10.87 -17.92 -19.93
C SER A 614 -9.47 -18.08 -19.34
N PRO A 615 -8.84 -19.27 -19.45
CA PRO A 615 -7.45 -19.43 -19.07
C PRO A 615 -6.47 -18.71 -20.02
N GLY A 616 -6.97 -18.12 -21.11
CA GLY A 616 -6.17 -17.50 -22.15
C GLY A 616 -5.50 -18.51 -23.08
N VAL A 617 -4.57 -18.01 -23.87
CA VAL A 617 -3.68 -18.77 -24.75
C VAL A 617 -2.22 -18.51 -24.35
N PRO A 618 -1.31 -19.48 -24.49
CA PRO A 618 0.08 -19.32 -24.04
C PRO A 618 0.88 -18.22 -24.75
N THR A 619 0.40 -17.71 -25.88
CA THR A 619 1.08 -16.70 -26.70
C THR A 619 0.67 -15.27 -26.39
N ASP A 620 -0.24 -15.07 -25.43
CA ASP A 620 -0.74 -13.76 -25.05
C ASP A 620 -1.02 -13.74 -23.55
N ALA A 621 -0.14 -13.08 -22.79
CA ALA A 621 -0.23 -12.97 -21.34
C ALA A 621 -1.50 -12.27 -20.84
N ARG A 622 -2.16 -11.47 -21.70
CA ARG A 622 -3.40 -10.73 -21.38
C ARG A 622 -4.67 -11.41 -21.89
N SER A 623 -4.52 -12.49 -22.65
CA SER A 623 -5.68 -13.29 -23.09
C SER A 623 -6.43 -14.04 -21.97
N PRO A 624 -5.87 -14.30 -20.77
CA PRO A 624 -6.66 -14.77 -19.64
C PRO A 624 -7.71 -13.74 -19.23
N ARG A 625 -8.91 -14.21 -18.89
CA ARG A 625 -10.03 -13.38 -18.44
C ARG A 625 -10.55 -13.92 -17.12
N TYR A 626 -10.38 -13.15 -16.05
CA TYR A 626 -10.82 -13.52 -14.70
C TYR A 626 -11.56 -12.38 -14.00
N PRO A 627 -12.76 -11.99 -14.47
CA PRO A 627 -13.54 -10.95 -13.83
C PRO A 627 -13.66 -11.09 -12.31
N ALA A 628 -13.29 -10.07 -11.56
CA ALA A 628 -13.36 -10.04 -10.12
C ALA A 628 -14.68 -9.46 -9.59
N SER A 629 -15.21 -10.09 -8.54
CA SER A 629 -16.31 -9.57 -7.73
C SER A 629 -15.82 -9.31 -6.30
N LEU A 630 -15.74 -8.04 -5.92
CA LEU A 630 -15.03 -7.57 -4.73
C LEU A 630 -15.90 -6.72 -3.79
N PHE A 631 -15.46 -6.61 -2.54
CA PHE A 631 -16.04 -5.73 -1.51
C PHE A 631 -17.56 -5.87 -1.32
N PRO A 632 -18.05 -7.08 -0.96
CA PRO A 632 -19.47 -7.27 -0.71
C PRO A 632 -19.96 -6.40 0.47
N VAL A 633 -21.22 -5.97 0.40
CA VAL A 633 -21.98 -5.33 1.49
C VAL A 633 -23.38 -5.94 1.58
N ILE A 634 -23.99 -5.90 2.76
CA ILE A 634 -25.22 -6.64 3.07
C ILE A 634 -26.24 -5.70 3.74
N ALA A 635 -27.49 -5.75 3.28
CA ALA A 635 -28.64 -5.17 3.99
C ALA A 635 -29.76 -6.19 4.12
N VAL A 636 -30.46 -6.16 5.25
CA VAL A 636 -31.54 -7.10 5.58
C VAL A 636 -32.79 -6.32 5.99
N GLN A 637 -33.87 -6.51 5.25
CA GLN A 637 -35.21 -5.97 5.51
C GLN A 637 -36.07 -7.00 6.26
N ASP A 638 -36.78 -6.54 7.29
CA ASP A 638 -37.71 -7.31 8.13
C ASP A 638 -37.13 -8.64 8.67
N GLY A 639 -35.81 -8.68 8.84
CA GLY A 639 -35.08 -9.88 9.24
C GLY A 639 -35.15 -11.04 8.25
N LYS A 640 -35.67 -10.87 7.02
CA LYS A 640 -35.94 -12.02 6.12
C LYS A 640 -35.48 -11.82 4.68
N HIS A 641 -35.60 -10.61 4.17
CA HIS A 641 -35.23 -10.27 2.80
C HIS A 641 -33.84 -9.65 2.82
N ALA A 642 -32.88 -10.29 2.16
CA ALA A 642 -31.50 -9.80 2.14
C ALA A 642 -31.08 -9.40 0.74
N VAL A 643 -30.34 -8.30 0.63
CA VAL A 643 -29.64 -7.89 -0.58
C VAL A 643 -28.16 -7.86 -0.27
N ILE A 644 -27.37 -8.50 -1.14
CA ILE A 644 -25.91 -8.43 -1.11
C ILE A 644 -25.47 -7.71 -2.37
N SER A 645 -24.69 -6.64 -2.22
CA SER A 645 -24.17 -5.82 -3.33
C SER A 645 -22.63 -5.87 -3.34
N TRP A 646 -22.00 -5.75 -4.50
CA TRP A 646 -20.54 -5.80 -4.68
C TRP A 646 -20.10 -5.02 -5.92
N GLN A 647 -18.81 -4.72 -6.04
CA GLN A 647 -18.23 -4.18 -7.28
C GLN A 647 -17.77 -5.31 -8.20
N ASP A 648 -17.94 -5.15 -9.50
CA ASP A 648 -17.75 -6.20 -10.51
C ASP A 648 -17.26 -5.62 -11.84
N ASP A 649 -16.21 -6.21 -12.41
CA ASP A 649 -15.58 -5.80 -13.67
C ASP A 649 -16.00 -6.69 -14.87
N ARG A 650 -16.97 -7.62 -14.73
CA ARG A 650 -17.28 -8.61 -15.79
C ARG A 650 -17.72 -8.05 -17.15
N TYR A 651 -18.05 -6.78 -17.18
CA TYR A 651 -18.47 -6.07 -18.40
C TYR A 651 -17.35 -5.23 -18.99
N ASP A 652 -16.20 -5.17 -18.32
CA ASP A 652 -14.99 -4.65 -18.89
C ASP A 652 -14.56 -5.54 -20.08
N PRO A 653 -14.14 -4.94 -21.20
CA PRO A 653 -13.61 -5.68 -22.33
C PRO A 653 -12.38 -6.54 -22.00
N ASP A 654 -11.51 -6.10 -21.09
CA ASP A 654 -10.29 -6.77 -20.64
C ASP A 654 -10.15 -6.68 -19.11
N PRO A 655 -10.99 -7.42 -18.35
CA PRO A 655 -11.08 -7.31 -16.91
C PRO A 655 -9.76 -7.66 -16.20
N LEU A 656 -9.44 -6.87 -15.18
CA LEU A 656 -8.19 -6.77 -14.43
C LEU A 656 -7.03 -6.11 -15.18
N TRP A 657 -7.22 -5.61 -16.40
CA TRP A 657 -6.10 -5.16 -17.21
C TRP A 657 -6.26 -3.73 -17.75
N THR A 658 -5.27 -2.87 -17.54
CA THR A 658 -5.31 -1.51 -18.13
C THR A 658 -5.09 -1.54 -19.65
N GLY A 659 -5.87 -0.79 -20.41
CA GLY A 659 -5.82 -0.72 -21.88
C GLY A 659 -6.47 -1.91 -22.60
N HIS A 660 -6.33 -1.99 -23.93
CA HIS A 660 -6.93 -3.06 -24.74
C HIS A 660 -5.95 -3.67 -25.73
N THR A 661 -6.01 -5.01 -25.86
CA THR A 661 -5.34 -5.75 -26.94
C THR A 661 -6.37 -6.09 -28.03
N PRO A 662 -6.42 -5.31 -29.14
CA PRO A 662 -7.38 -5.57 -30.20
C PRO A 662 -7.05 -6.87 -30.96
N PRO A 663 -8.03 -7.49 -31.62
CA PRO A 663 -7.76 -8.54 -32.59
C PRO A 663 -6.74 -8.08 -33.63
N ALA A 664 -5.86 -8.99 -34.07
CA ALA A 664 -4.78 -8.67 -35.00
C ALA A 664 -5.26 -7.86 -36.23
N GLY A 665 -4.63 -6.71 -36.47
CA GLY A 665 -4.94 -5.83 -37.59
C GLY A 665 -6.03 -4.79 -37.33
N GLN A 666 -6.58 -4.71 -36.12
CA GLN A 666 -7.51 -3.64 -35.71
C GLN A 666 -6.83 -2.58 -34.85
N PRO A 667 -7.30 -1.32 -34.88
CA PRO A 667 -6.78 -0.27 -34.01
C PRO A 667 -7.08 -0.59 -32.54
N ALA A 668 -6.22 -0.11 -31.63
CA ALA A 668 -6.48 -0.13 -30.20
C ALA A 668 -7.70 0.74 -29.90
N SER A 669 -8.88 0.13 -29.81
CA SER A 669 -10.12 0.80 -29.43
C SER A 669 -10.92 -0.09 -28.49
N GLY A 670 -11.39 0.46 -27.38
CA GLY A 670 -12.29 -0.24 -26.45
C GLY A 670 -11.67 -0.69 -25.13
N GLY A 671 -10.42 -0.33 -24.82
CA GLY A 671 -9.82 -0.57 -23.50
C GLY A 671 -10.22 0.46 -22.46
N THR A 672 -10.02 0.12 -21.20
CA THR A 672 -10.36 0.94 -20.05
C THR A 672 -9.11 1.22 -19.23
N ASP A 673 -9.06 2.38 -18.58
CA ASP A 673 -7.95 2.79 -17.71
C ASP A 673 -8.47 3.85 -16.72
N PRO A 674 -8.81 3.49 -15.48
CA PRO A 674 -8.79 2.14 -14.91
C PRO A 674 -9.92 1.26 -15.47
N ASP A 675 -9.99 0.01 -15.02
CA ASP A 675 -11.09 -0.91 -15.34
C ASP A 675 -12.49 -0.29 -15.15
N ASN A 676 -13.41 -0.66 -16.04
CA ASN A 676 -14.82 -0.34 -15.95
C ASN A 676 -15.52 -1.24 -14.93
N TRP A 677 -15.40 -0.85 -13.67
CA TRP A 677 -16.13 -1.43 -12.56
C TRP A 677 -17.61 -1.01 -12.55
N GLN A 678 -18.50 -1.96 -12.25
CA GLN A 678 -19.93 -1.76 -12.03
C GLN A 678 -20.36 -2.25 -10.66
N ILE A 679 -21.55 -1.82 -10.19
CA ILE A 679 -22.17 -2.33 -8.97
C ILE A 679 -23.25 -3.34 -9.33
N LEU A 680 -23.14 -4.55 -8.78
CA LEU A 680 -24.11 -5.63 -8.95
C LEU A 680 -24.69 -6.04 -7.59
N ALA A 681 -25.86 -6.66 -7.59
CA ALA A 681 -26.49 -7.20 -6.40
C ALA A 681 -27.15 -8.56 -6.63
N SER A 682 -27.31 -9.34 -5.56
CA SER A 682 -28.14 -10.55 -5.52
C SER A 682 -29.13 -10.45 -4.37
N VAL A 683 -30.34 -10.94 -4.61
CA VAL A 683 -31.48 -10.84 -3.69
C VAL A 683 -31.82 -12.23 -3.15
N ARG A 684 -31.91 -12.36 -1.84
CA ARG A 684 -32.51 -13.52 -1.18
C ARG A 684 -34.00 -13.26 -0.97
N LYS A 685 -34.84 -13.91 -1.75
CA LYS A 685 -36.30 -13.78 -1.65
C LYS A 685 -36.86 -14.67 -0.55
N ALA A 686 -37.65 -14.11 0.37
CA ALA A 686 -38.53 -14.90 1.23
C ALA A 686 -39.85 -15.18 0.48
N PRO A 687 -40.53 -16.32 0.70
CA PRO A 687 -40.21 -17.39 1.66
C PRO A 687 -39.34 -18.53 1.09
N ASN A 688 -38.95 -18.49 -0.19
CA ASN A 688 -38.26 -19.63 -0.82
C ASN A 688 -36.77 -19.73 -0.46
N HIS A 689 -36.21 -18.70 0.17
CA HIS A 689 -34.84 -18.65 0.69
C HIS A 689 -33.76 -18.85 -0.39
N THR A 690 -34.11 -18.62 -1.66
CA THR A 690 -33.19 -18.71 -2.80
C THR A 690 -32.60 -17.36 -3.16
N TRP A 691 -31.31 -17.35 -3.49
CA TRP A 691 -30.63 -16.20 -4.08
C TRP A 691 -30.99 -16.05 -5.57
N SER A 692 -31.15 -14.82 -6.03
CA SER A 692 -31.31 -14.50 -7.45
C SER A 692 -29.97 -14.56 -8.18
N ASN A 693 -30.03 -14.66 -9.51
CA ASN A 693 -28.89 -14.26 -10.34
C ASN A 693 -28.54 -12.78 -10.09
N PRO A 694 -27.29 -12.36 -10.37
CA PRO A 694 -26.89 -10.97 -10.25
C PRO A 694 -27.78 -10.03 -11.08
N VAL A 695 -28.11 -8.88 -10.50
CA VAL A 695 -28.77 -7.75 -11.15
C VAL A 695 -27.85 -6.53 -11.11
N GLN A 696 -27.86 -5.71 -12.15
CA GLN A 696 -27.06 -4.48 -12.19
C GLN A 696 -27.73 -3.38 -11.36
N VAL A 697 -26.99 -2.85 -10.38
CA VAL A 697 -27.32 -1.65 -9.60
C VAL A 697 -26.87 -0.42 -10.38
N SER A 698 -25.59 -0.39 -10.78
CA SER A 698 -25.08 0.59 -11.73
C SER A 698 -25.04 0.01 -13.14
N LYS A 699 -25.48 0.79 -14.13
CA LYS A 699 -25.63 0.38 -15.53
C LYS A 699 -24.78 1.29 -16.41
N VAL A 700 -23.47 1.23 -16.25
CA VAL A 700 -22.51 2.16 -16.87
C VAL A 700 -21.43 1.42 -17.66
N THR A 701 -20.88 2.03 -18.69
CA THR A 701 -19.80 1.43 -19.50
C THR A 701 -18.59 2.35 -19.65
N ASP A 702 -18.61 3.49 -18.99
CA ASP A 702 -17.73 4.63 -19.21
C ASP A 702 -17.09 5.12 -17.90
N ARG A 703 -17.15 4.33 -16.83
CA ARG A 703 -16.78 4.74 -15.46
C ARG A 703 -16.27 3.58 -14.64
N ALA A 704 -15.47 3.89 -13.62
CA ALA A 704 -15.14 2.94 -12.57
C ALA A 704 -16.03 3.18 -11.33
N ASP A 705 -17.09 2.38 -11.20
CA ASP A 705 -17.97 2.37 -10.03
C ASP A 705 -17.49 1.35 -8.99
N ARG A 706 -17.09 1.81 -7.79
CA ARG A 706 -16.42 0.99 -6.78
C ARG A 706 -16.98 1.19 -5.38
N HIS A 707 -16.63 0.28 -4.47
CA HIS A 707 -16.89 0.38 -3.04
C HIS A 707 -18.36 0.68 -2.68
N PRO A 708 -19.30 -0.24 -2.97
CA PRO A 708 -20.69 0.00 -2.66
C PRO A 708 -20.94 0.07 -1.15
N GLY A 709 -21.85 0.94 -0.74
CA GLY A 709 -22.57 0.91 0.52
C GLY A 709 -24.04 0.56 0.28
N LEU A 710 -24.70 -0.05 1.26
CA LEU A 710 -26.07 -0.52 1.14
C LEU A 710 -26.79 -0.41 2.48
N THR A 711 -28.02 0.11 2.47
CA THR A 711 -28.94 0.09 3.62
C THR A 711 -30.37 -0.15 3.13
N VAL A 712 -31.29 -0.35 4.07
CA VAL A 712 -32.74 -0.34 3.82
C VAL A 712 -33.38 0.77 4.65
N ASP A 713 -34.22 1.56 4.02
CA ASP A 713 -35.05 2.61 4.64
C ASP A 713 -36.20 1.97 5.45
N GLU A 714 -36.82 2.73 6.36
CA GLU A 714 -37.94 2.26 7.20
C GLU A 714 -39.15 1.82 6.37
N ASP A 715 -39.35 2.40 5.18
CA ASP A 715 -40.43 2.02 4.26
C ASP A 715 -40.13 0.74 3.46
N GLY A 716 -38.95 0.15 3.65
CA GLY A 716 -38.49 -1.04 2.94
C GLY A 716 -37.72 -0.78 1.65
N THR A 717 -37.48 0.48 1.28
CA THR A 717 -36.69 0.84 0.11
C THR A 717 -35.21 0.56 0.35
N PHE A 718 -34.59 -0.27 -0.49
CA PHE A 718 -33.15 -0.43 -0.47
C PHE A 718 -32.46 0.78 -1.11
N VAL A 719 -31.39 1.26 -0.49
CA VAL A 719 -30.58 2.37 -0.98
C VAL A 719 -29.14 1.89 -1.12
N ALA A 720 -28.59 2.00 -2.33
CA ALA A 720 -27.19 1.72 -2.63
C ALA A 720 -26.46 3.03 -2.92
N ILE A 721 -25.22 3.16 -2.46
CA ILE A 721 -24.30 4.27 -2.77
C ILE A 721 -22.97 3.70 -3.23
N TRP A 722 -22.22 4.39 -4.08
CA TRP A 722 -20.88 3.98 -4.51
C TRP A 722 -20.04 5.19 -4.92
N GLN A 723 -18.72 5.02 -4.95
CA GLN A 723 -17.81 5.99 -5.56
C GLN A 723 -17.69 5.74 -7.06
N SER A 724 -17.54 6.80 -7.85
CA SER A 724 -17.62 6.74 -9.30
C SER A 724 -16.64 7.72 -9.95
N GLY A 725 -15.70 7.20 -10.74
CA GLY A 725 -14.69 7.97 -11.49
C GLY A 725 -14.86 7.84 -13.01
N ALA A 726 -14.33 8.80 -13.78
CA ALA A 726 -14.15 8.57 -15.21
C ALA A 726 -13.13 7.43 -15.44
N LEU A 727 -13.13 6.82 -16.63
CA LEU A 727 -12.05 5.92 -17.07
C LEU A 727 -10.82 6.77 -17.44
N GLN A 728 -10.26 7.40 -16.41
CA GLN A 728 -9.03 8.17 -16.42
C GLN A 728 -8.34 7.94 -15.07
N SER A 729 -7.25 7.19 -15.06
CA SER A 729 -6.59 6.70 -13.84
C SER A 729 -5.84 7.76 -13.04
N SER A 730 -5.56 8.93 -13.64
CA SER A 730 -4.90 10.05 -12.96
C SER A 730 -5.49 11.41 -13.30
N GLY A 731 -5.43 12.35 -12.36
CA GLY A 731 -5.90 13.71 -12.55
C GLY A 731 -7.42 13.80 -12.71
N ALA A 732 -8.18 12.87 -12.12
CA ALA A 732 -9.63 12.80 -12.22
C ALA A 732 -10.28 12.61 -10.85
N ASN A 733 -11.23 13.49 -10.51
CA ASN A 733 -11.90 13.45 -9.22
C ASN A 733 -12.99 12.37 -9.15
N LEU A 734 -13.06 11.66 -8.03
CA LEU A 734 -14.14 10.75 -7.70
C LEU A 734 -15.35 11.50 -7.14
N GLY A 735 -16.55 11.10 -7.56
CA GLY A 735 -17.81 11.57 -6.98
C GLY A 735 -18.67 10.41 -6.47
N LEU A 736 -19.71 10.73 -5.69
CA LEU A 736 -20.63 9.73 -5.16
C LEU A 736 -21.92 9.66 -6.00
N ARG A 737 -22.39 8.43 -6.21
CA ARG A 737 -23.65 8.11 -6.85
C ARG A 737 -24.47 7.18 -5.97
N ALA A 738 -25.79 7.31 -6.05
CA ALA A 738 -26.72 6.42 -5.36
C ALA A 738 -27.85 5.95 -6.28
N ALA A 739 -28.48 4.84 -5.93
CA ALA A 739 -29.71 4.34 -6.57
C ALA A 739 -30.59 3.65 -5.52
N ARG A 740 -31.88 3.53 -5.85
CA ARG A 740 -32.90 3.01 -4.94
C ARG A 740 -33.64 1.83 -5.56
N SER A 741 -34.16 0.95 -4.71
CA SER A 741 -34.99 -0.18 -5.11
C SER A 741 -36.18 -0.35 -4.19
N THR A 742 -37.39 -0.30 -4.77
CA THR A 742 -38.68 -0.43 -4.07
C THR A 742 -39.32 -1.81 -4.27
N ASP A 743 -38.64 -2.72 -4.97
CA ASP A 743 -39.11 -4.08 -5.29
C ASP A 743 -38.21 -5.17 -4.66
N GLY A 744 -37.64 -4.85 -3.50
CA GLY A 744 -36.80 -5.76 -2.73
C GLY A 744 -35.43 -6.02 -3.35
N GLY A 745 -34.84 -5.04 -4.04
CA GLY A 745 -33.52 -5.13 -4.67
C GLY A 745 -33.53 -5.76 -6.06
N THR A 746 -34.71 -6.03 -6.65
CA THR A 746 -34.80 -6.72 -7.96
C THR A 746 -34.51 -5.76 -9.11
N THR A 747 -34.93 -4.51 -9.01
CA THR A 747 -34.62 -3.45 -9.96
C THR A 747 -34.21 -2.16 -9.25
N TRP A 748 -33.39 -1.35 -9.93
CA TRP A 748 -32.78 -0.14 -9.38
C TRP A 748 -33.09 1.06 -10.26
N THR A 749 -33.30 2.22 -9.64
CA THR A 749 -33.51 3.50 -10.32
C THR A 749 -32.28 3.91 -11.13
N ALA A 750 -32.42 4.93 -11.97
CA ALA A 750 -31.25 5.67 -12.46
C ALA A 750 -30.47 6.28 -11.28
N PHE A 751 -29.18 6.54 -11.50
CA PHE A 751 -28.34 7.10 -10.45
C PHE A 751 -28.72 8.55 -10.12
N GLU A 752 -28.56 8.92 -8.86
CA GLU A 752 -28.54 10.30 -8.36
C GLU A 752 -27.15 10.66 -7.86
N GLN A 753 -26.73 11.91 -8.00
CA GLN A 753 -25.48 12.39 -7.40
C GLN A 753 -25.68 12.67 -5.91
N VAL A 754 -24.72 12.26 -5.08
CA VAL A 754 -24.73 12.54 -3.64
C VAL A 754 -23.73 13.65 -3.36
N ALA A 755 -24.25 14.80 -2.92
CA ALA A 755 -23.47 15.98 -2.54
C ALA A 755 -22.27 16.28 -3.47
N PRO A 756 -22.51 16.65 -4.74
CA PRO A 756 -21.46 16.83 -5.72
C PRO A 756 -20.51 17.97 -5.36
N ALA A 757 -19.22 17.77 -5.59
CA ALA A 757 -18.23 18.85 -5.67
C ALA A 757 -17.18 18.49 -6.72
N PRO A 758 -17.16 19.19 -7.87
CA PRO A 758 -16.30 18.84 -8.99
C PRO A 758 -14.80 19.04 -8.69
N ASP A 759 -14.46 19.93 -7.76
CA ASP A 759 -13.09 20.28 -7.37
C ASP A 759 -12.58 19.44 -6.18
N ALA A 760 -13.20 18.29 -5.90
CA ALA A 760 -12.78 17.44 -4.80
C ALA A 760 -13.11 15.97 -5.07
N MET A 761 -12.48 15.11 -4.28
CA MET A 761 -12.67 13.66 -4.32
C MET A 761 -13.50 13.20 -3.13
N SER A 762 -14.42 12.27 -3.37
CA SER A 762 -15.21 11.61 -2.33
C SER A 762 -15.02 10.10 -2.41
N GLN A 763 -14.69 9.44 -1.29
CA GLN A 763 -14.31 8.03 -1.25
C GLN A 763 -14.97 7.23 -0.11
N LEU A 764 -15.12 5.92 -0.35
CA LEU A 764 -15.55 4.90 0.62
C LEU A 764 -16.81 5.25 1.43
N ALA A 765 -17.89 5.63 0.72
CA ALA A 765 -19.14 5.96 1.37
C ALA A 765 -19.79 4.76 2.10
N LYS A 766 -20.38 5.01 3.26
CA LYS A 766 -21.16 4.06 4.06
C LYS A 766 -22.57 4.59 4.29
N LEU A 767 -23.53 3.68 4.39
CA LEU A 767 -24.93 3.97 4.66
C LEU A 767 -25.39 3.31 5.96
N ALA A 768 -26.26 4.00 6.69
CA ALA A 768 -27.06 3.41 7.75
C ALA A 768 -28.36 4.21 7.92
N VAL A 769 -29.25 3.67 8.75
CA VAL A 769 -30.45 4.38 9.22
C VAL A 769 -30.16 4.96 10.60
N ASP A 770 -30.46 6.24 10.78
CA ASP A 770 -30.39 6.94 12.06
C ASP A 770 -31.55 6.52 12.98
N PRO A 771 -31.47 6.81 14.30
CA PRO A 771 -32.53 6.42 15.23
C PRO A 771 -33.91 7.03 14.95
N ASP A 772 -33.98 8.08 14.14
CA ASP A 772 -35.22 8.74 13.71
C ASP A 772 -35.79 8.21 12.39
N GLY A 773 -35.15 7.19 11.80
CA GLY A 773 -35.53 6.58 10.53
C GLY A 773 -34.85 7.18 9.31
N THR A 774 -34.05 8.23 9.46
CA THR A 774 -33.41 8.89 8.32
C THR A 774 -32.27 8.04 7.75
N VAL A 775 -32.28 7.79 6.44
CA VAL A 775 -31.12 7.21 5.73
C VAL A 775 -30.00 8.25 5.66
N ARG A 776 -28.82 7.88 6.15
CA ARG A 776 -27.63 8.73 6.20
C ARG A 776 -26.46 8.09 5.47
N ALA A 777 -25.73 8.92 4.73
CA ALA A 777 -24.41 8.63 4.18
C ALA A 777 -23.30 9.31 4.97
N VAL A 778 -22.15 8.62 5.08
CA VAL A 778 -20.87 9.21 5.49
C VAL A 778 -19.75 8.75 4.57
N TRP A 779 -18.78 9.62 4.31
CA TRP A 779 -17.62 9.34 3.44
C TRP A 779 -16.45 10.22 3.87
N TYR A 780 -15.25 9.97 3.33
CA TYR A 780 -14.15 10.92 3.45
C TYR A 780 -13.91 11.67 2.15
N ASP A 781 -13.52 12.94 2.26
CA ASP A 781 -13.54 13.90 1.15
C ASP A 781 -12.39 14.92 1.24
N SER A 782 -11.94 15.41 0.08
CA SER A 782 -10.83 16.35 -0.05
C SER A 782 -11.23 17.83 -0.20
N ARG A 783 -12.51 18.18 0.03
CA ARG A 783 -13.05 19.57 0.00
C ARG A 783 -12.44 20.53 1.02
N SER A 784 -11.74 20.04 2.03
CA SER A 784 -11.22 20.91 3.08
C SER A 784 -10.14 21.85 2.56
N THR A 785 -10.12 23.08 3.08
CA THR A 785 -9.13 24.09 2.70
C THR A 785 -7.72 23.76 3.18
N ASP A 786 -7.58 22.88 4.17
CA ASP A 786 -6.28 22.40 4.68
C ASP A 786 -5.74 21.18 3.91
N TRP A 787 -6.39 20.84 2.78
CA TRP A 787 -6.12 19.75 1.85
C TRP A 787 -6.32 18.33 2.39
N ARG A 788 -6.45 18.16 3.70
CA ARG A 788 -6.57 16.85 4.34
C ARG A 788 -7.93 16.24 4.07
N TRP A 789 -7.97 14.90 4.08
CA TRP A 789 -9.22 14.17 4.05
C TRP A 789 -10.01 14.43 5.33
N LYS A 790 -11.31 14.75 5.19
CA LYS A 790 -12.24 14.93 6.31
C LYS A 790 -13.46 14.06 6.12
N ILE A 791 -14.13 13.72 7.23
CA ILE A 791 -15.40 13.01 7.19
C ILE A 791 -16.53 13.99 6.89
N PHE A 792 -17.38 13.65 5.93
CA PHE A 792 -18.58 14.38 5.58
C PHE A 792 -19.82 13.48 5.69
N THR A 793 -20.99 14.10 5.79
CA THR A 793 -22.29 13.42 5.86
C THR A 793 -23.33 14.13 5.01
N ALA A 794 -24.32 13.36 4.55
CA ALA A 794 -25.57 13.84 3.96
C ALA A 794 -26.70 12.88 4.33
N THR A 795 -27.92 13.38 4.41
CA THR A 795 -29.13 12.58 4.65
C THR A 795 -29.98 12.53 3.40
N LEU A 796 -30.76 11.46 3.27
CA LEU A 796 -31.68 11.24 2.17
C LEU A 796 -33.10 11.58 2.61
N ASP A 797 -33.69 12.61 2.00
CA ASP A 797 -35.13 12.85 2.09
C ASP A 797 -35.81 12.14 0.91
N PRO A 798 -36.79 11.24 1.14
CA PRO A 798 -37.42 10.48 0.07
C PRO A 798 -38.06 11.32 -1.04
N LYS A 799 -38.48 12.56 -0.73
CA LYS A 799 -39.19 13.45 -1.67
C LYS A 799 -38.27 14.42 -2.38
N THR A 800 -37.22 14.88 -1.70
CA THR A 800 -36.35 15.99 -2.17
C THR A 800 -34.93 15.55 -2.51
N GLY A 801 -34.54 14.33 -2.16
CA GLY A 801 -33.23 13.76 -2.48
C GLY A 801 -32.20 13.98 -1.38
N TRP A 802 -30.92 13.93 -1.75
CA TRP A 802 -29.81 14.10 -0.83
C TRP A 802 -29.63 15.55 -0.40
N THR A 803 -29.39 15.77 0.89
CA THR A 803 -28.96 17.08 1.39
C THR A 803 -27.56 17.43 0.88
N PRO A 804 -27.17 18.72 0.89
CA PRO A 804 -25.77 19.11 0.76
C PRO A 804 -24.87 18.44 1.80
N ALA A 805 -23.59 18.31 1.49
CA ALA A 805 -22.60 17.76 2.42
C ALA A 805 -22.42 18.65 3.66
N THR A 806 -22.36 18.03 4.82
CA THR A 806 -21.95 18.66 6.08
C THR A 806 -20.67 18.01 6.59
N GLN A 807 -19.67 18.81 6.95
CA GLN A 807 -18.40 18.31 7.48
C GLN A 807 -18.59 17.85 8.93
N VAL A 808 -18.15 16.63 9.22
CA VAL A 808 -18.21 15.99 10.54
C VAL A 808 -16.90 16.17 11.30
N SER A 809 -15.76 15.83 10.68
CA SER A 809 -14.46 15.90 11.34
C SER A 809 -13.70 17.17 10.97
N ARG A 810 -12.85 17.64 11.88
CA ARG A 810 -12.03 18.85 11.73
C ARG A 810 -10.55 18.55 11.87
N GLN A 811 -10.13 18.01 13.02
CA GLN A 811 -8.72 17.80 13.32
C GLN A 811 -8.12 16.59 12.58
N GLY A 812 -6.87 16.73 12.14
CA GLY A 812 -6.12 15.67 11.45
C GLY A 812 -6.61 15.35 10.04
N ASN A 813 -5.93 14.39 9.41
CA ASN A 813 -6.41 13.62 8.27
C ASN A 813 -7.37 12.54 8.79
N ASN A 814 -8.55 12.42 8.19
CA ASN A 814 -9.61 11.53 8.66
C ASN A 814 -10.19 10.71 7.50
N THR A 815 -10.18 9.39 7.64
CA THR A 815 -10.47 8.43 6.56
C THR A 815 -11.17 7.18 7.09
N TRP A 816 -11.56 6.26 6.20
CA TRP A 816 -12.14 4.95 6.54
C TRP A 816 -13.31 5.01 7.56
N PRO A 817 -14.38 5.76 7.27
CA PRO A 817 -15.52 5.84 8.18
C PRO A 817 -16.35 4.54 8.18
N ALA A 818 -16.97 4.25 9.32
CA ALA A 818 -18.10 3.33 9.45
C ALA A 818 -19.23 4.02 10.22
N LEU A 819 -20.47 3.61 9.96
CA LEU A 819 -21.67 4.28 10.46
C LEU A 819 -22.70 3.26 10.93
N HIS A 820 -23.29 3.50 12.10
CA HIS A 820 -24.47 2.79 12.55
C HIS A 820 -25.28 3.66 13.53
N GLN A 821 -26.58 3.84 13.29
CA GLN A 821 -27.50 4.56 14.20
C GLN A 821 -26.97 5.95 14.62
N GLY A 822 -26.59 6.78 13.64
CA GLY A 822 -26.04 8.13 13.88
C GLY A 822 -24.66 8.18 14.54
N VAL A 823 -24.01 7.04 14.80
CA VAL A 823 -22.65 6.97 15.34
C VAL A 823 -21.67 6.69 14.22
N VAL A 824 -20.67 7.57 14.07
CA VAL A 824 -19.59 7.42 13.11
C VAL A 824 -18.31 7.07 13.84
N VAL A 825 -17.61 6.03 13.38
CA VAL A 825 -16.21 5.80 13.73
C VAL A 825 -15.34 6.03 12.51
N PHE A 826 -14.15 6.59 12.68
CA PHE A 826 -13.22 6.88 11.58
C PHE A 826 -11.77 6.80 12.04
N THR A 827 -10.87 6.57 11.09
CA THR A 827 -9.42 6.54 11.31
C THR A 827 -8.88 7.96 11.21
N SER A 828 -7.97 8.36 12.09
CA SER A 828 -7.35 9.68 12.07
C SER A 828 -5.91 9.69 12.57
N ASP A 829 -5.10 10.54 11.95
CA ASP A 829 -3.72 10.82 12.35
C ASP A 829 -3.60 11.97 13.37
N ARG A 830 -4.70 12.50 13.92
CA ARG A 830 -4.66 13.71 14.76
C ARG A 830 -3.82 13.61 16.04
N GLY A 831 -3.44 12.40 16.44
CA GLY A 831 -2.49 12.14 17.52
C GLY A 831 -1.02 12.18 17.09
N ALA A 832 -0.75 12.30 15.79
CA ALA A 832 0.59 12.44 15.24
C ALA A 832 1.21 13.76 15.70
N THR A 833 2.50 13.69 15.96
CA THR A 833 3.29 14.82 16.48
C THR A 833 4.22 15.41 15.42
N ARG A 834 4.34 14.75 14.27
CA ARG A 834 5.23 15.12 13.16
C ARG A 834 4.57 14.83 11.81
N THR A 835 4.96 15.56 10.77
CA THR A 835 4.48 15.34 9.39
C THR A 835 5.23 14.21 8.66
N GLN A 836 6.30 13.69 9.25
CA GLN A 836 7.14 12.62 8.73
C GLN A 836 7.54 11.68 9.86
N ARG A 837 7.79 10.40 9.53
CA ARG A 837 8.22 9.37 10.49
C ARG A 837 7.28 9.19 11.70
N ASP A 838 5.99 9.47 11.54
CA ASP A 838 4.96 9.22 12.55
C ASP A 838 3.89 8.29 11.97
N ALA A 839 3.82 7.07 12.50
CA ALA A 839 2.89 6.04 12.03
C ALA A 839 1.51 6.11 12.72
N THR A 840 1.22 7.19 13.45
CA THR A 840 -0.02 7.32 14.21
C THR A 840 -1.25 7.24 13.29
N GLN A 841 -2.06 6.22 13.51
CA GLN A 841 -3.45 6.16 13.09
C GLN A 841 -4.26 5.66 14.28
N GLN A 842 -5.36 6.35 14.60
CA GLN A 842 -6.21 6.02 15.73
C GLN A 842 -7.68 6.08 15.33
N VAL A 843 -8.53 5.37 16.06
CA VAL A 843 -9.97 5.33 15.78
C VAL A 843 -10.70 6.30 16.71
N PHE A 844 -11.41 7.26 16.11
CA PHE A 844 -12.24 8.25 16.79
C PHE A 844 -13.71 8.01 16.51
N LEU A 845 -14.55 8.49 17.42
CA LEU A 845 -16.00 8.42 17.33
C LEU A 845 -16.62 9.81 17.35
N ALA A 846 -17.52 10.08 16.41
CA ALA A 846 -18.41 11.23 16.41
C ALA A 846 -19.87 10.76 16.46
N LYS A 847 -20.73 11.57 17.09
CA LYS A 847 -22.19 11.36 17.09
C LYS A 847 -22.84 12.43 16.24
N LEU A 848 -23.66 12.01 15.30
CA LEU A 848 -24.44 12.89 14.45
C LEU A 848 -25.80 13.13 15.09
N VAL A 849 -26.31 14.34 14.89
CA VAL A 849 -27.63 14.79 15.37
C VAL A 849 -28.60 14.77 14.22
#